data_AF-A0A2A6BW71-F1
#
_entry.id   AF-A0A2A6BW71-F1
#
_cell.length_a   1.000
_cell.length_b   1.000
_cell.length_c   1.000
_cell.angle_alpha   90.00
_cell.angle_beta   90.00
_cell.angle_gamma   90.00
#
_symmetry.space_group_name_H-M   'P 1'
#
loop_
_entity.id
_entity.type
_entity.pdbx_description
1 polymer ?
#
loop_
_entity_poly.entity_id
_entity_poly.type
_entity_poly.pdbx_seq_one_letter_code
_entity_poly.pdbx_strand_id
1 'polypeptide(L)'
;MSLSELVGSIDINSEMNGGKGDYFDLLGLPDEMIGLAFSFLDVNDRLGMRLNKRLNKIVEESKYYLQIMKLKEVYWRPDDNKCVTVNNRRLYPIDFVERIAHNISIGELEIRFPDSVELNHKFCKIMKDFRFIRTLVISFESEEKAKEIMTDSFLLDLSRRCEDLNIFYFFSPEVFYNLYKCMNDGFSKLRYFPDIKHDTFHGFLNYLGISFRNQEIFSNKKIEAFYEELDDTESYCVYIFDGLAQIDFVVEVNDYDDEDNYGNNYYWGFTITLHSNLEMVNRVKLNKMQYNDRMESAERAKEIMTDSFLPDISRVCESLAYSGYIDSISQESLHNLYKSMRDGTVRLRRVRFHFLAQKIIRGFLNFLGISIRNGQVFSNRNIEVYKDECDDGDNERDNERRQYVLNIFDGILQIEFNGKNDGENCTCFDFTINLHSNLEVLNRVKGKACLEQFKRTRMNVYPDWMTAPTWTRTRAERLRTSSRGKTRHFAWRATRASSCLTRAGNPEMRTGREETSSHTTSQRSSSASRSRSIQALRSNPPPPPSSLFRALFDAALAEPDDVLLLPLADIYEAISNMMSSWSCVIQAAVADLSRKVERIRAAARDHPHAYRSMKTAAVHERAVGSFMRKENGGITQILISLHRTMRFTIAFLDGIRRADPSTESSTIAREAYAASVARHHNWATRKMSSALMGSVPGRREIMGSLLKQDGNGVGEAEFLDGYLQRAEILRERSDSILGKE
;
A
#
# COMPACT_ATOMS: atom_id res chain seq x y z
N MET A 1 0.75 -30.66 6.97
CA MET A 1 1.99 -30.97 7.71
C MET A 1 1.70 -30.70 9.18
N SER A 2 1.92 -31.69 10.04
CA SER A 2 1.80 -31.52 11.49
C SER A 2 3.01 -30.75 12.06
N LEU A 3 2.84 -30.10 13.21
CA LEU A 3 3.93 -29.37 13.89
C LEU A 3 5.13 -30.27 14.19
N SER A 4 4.90 -31.55 14.50
CA SER A 4 5.95 -32.54 14.75
C SER A 4 6.75 -32.91 13.49
N GLU A 5 6.09 -33.02 12.34
CA GLU A 5 6.77 -33.25 11.04
C GLU A 5 7.62 -32.05 10.65
N LEU A 6 7.10 -30.84 10.89
CA LEU A 6 7.81 -29.60 10.62
C LEU A 6 9.08 -29.47 11.48
N VAL A 7 8.98 -29.72 12.79
CA VAL A 7 10.14 -29.68 13.71
C VAL A 7 11.19 -30.73 13.31
N GLY A 8 10.77 -31.96 13.00
CA GLY A 8 11.70 -33.01 12.57
C GLY A 8 12.45 -32.67 11.27
N SER A 9 11.79 -31.99 10.31
CA SER A 9 12.44 -31.55 9.07
C SER A 9 13.46 -30.42 9.25
N ILE A 10 13.31 -29.59 10.29
CA ILE A 10 14.23 -28.50 10.62
C ILE A 10 15.53 -29.06 11.22
N ASP A 11 15.44 -30.13 12.00
CA ASP A 11 16.62 -30.76 12.63
C ASP A 11 17.53 -31.43 11.59
N ILE A 12 16.96 -32.12 10.59
CA ILE A 12 17.71 -32.88 9.56
C ILE A 12 18.50 -31.96 8.60
N ASN A 13 17.98 -30.77 8.28
CA ASN A 13 18.63 -29.87 7.31
C ASN A 13 19.81 -29.07 7.89
N SER A 14 20.01 -29.10 9.21
CA SER A 14 21.03 -28.31 9.89
C SER A 14 22.47 -28.83 9.69
N GLU A 15 22.66 -30.09 9.31
CA GLU A 15 23.99 -30.68 9.06
C GLU A 15 24.59 -30.30 7.69
N MET A 16 23.79 -29.78 6.73
CA MET A 16 24.22 -29.61 5.34
C MET A 16 24.74 -28.21 4.96
N ASN A 17 24.59 -27.19 5.81
CA ASN A 17 25.00 -25.82 5.49
C ASN A 17 26.27 -25.43 6.27
N GLY A 18 27.44 -25.68 5.66
CA GLY A 18 28.76 -25.36 6.24
C GLY A 18 28.88 -23.93 6.80
N GLY A 19 28.78 -23.81 8.12
CA GLY A 19 29.58 -22.92 8.97
C GLY A 19 29.71 -21.46 8.52
N LYS A 20 28.60 -20.73 8.33
CA LYS A 20 28.63 -19.27 8.10
C LYS A 20 27.76 -18.51 9.10
N GLY A 21 28.23 -18.45 10.36
CA GLY A 21 27.78 -17.50 11.40
C GLY A 21 26.29 -17.53 11.83
N ASP A 22 26.01 -17.01 13.04
CA ASP A 22 24.70 -17.09 13.73
C ASP A 22 23.58 -16.19 13.17
N TYR A 23 23.51 -16.01 11.86
CA TYR A 23 22.40 -15.30 11.21
C TYR A 23 21.24 -16.24 10.96
N PHE A 24 20.01 -15.72 10.94
CA PHE A 24 18.82 -16.47 10.56
C PHE A 24 19.05 -17.14 9.19
N ASP A 25 19.21 -18.47 9.21
CA ASP A 25 19.49 -19.23 7.99
C ASP A 25 18.19 -19.52 7.27
N LEU A 26 17.83 -18.61 6.37
CA LEU A 26 16.72 -18.81 5.43
C LEU A 26 16.84 -20.16 4.70
N LEU A 27 18.06 -20.60 4.39
CA LEU A 27 18.30 -21.85 3.67
C LEU A 27 18.25 -23.09 4.59
N GLY A 28 18.15 -22.90 5.90
CA GLY A 28 17.88 -23.99 6.84
C GLY A 28 16.39 -24.33 6.95
N LEU A 29 15.49 -23.47 6.45
CA LEU A 29 14.05 -23.68 6.56
C LEU A 29 13.53 -24.64 5.49
N PRO A 30 12.47 -25.44 5.77
CA PRO A 30 11.77 -26.23 4.76
C PRO A 30 11.17 -25.39 3.63
N ASP A 31 11.06 -25.95 2.43
CA ASP A 31 10.57 -25.24 1.23
C ASP A 31 9.16 -24.68 1.43
N GLU A 32 8.31 -25.37 2.19
CA GLU A 32 6.94 -24.95 2.50
C GLU A 32 6.93 -23.69 3.36
N MET A 33 7.84 -23.59 4.33
CA MET A 33 7.96 -22.41 5.20
C MET A 33 8.51 -21.22 4.44
N ILE A 34 9.48 -21.45 3.55
CA ILE A 34 10.01 -20.41 2.66
C ILE A 34 8.91 -19.95 1.70
N GLY A 35 8.16 -20.88 1.09
CA GLY A 35 7.05 -20.59 0.20
C GLY A 35 5.93 -19.81 0.88
N LEU A 36 5.61 -20.15 2.13
CA LEU A 36 4.65 -19.42 2.96
C LEU A 36 5.18 -18.02 3.31
N ALA A 37 6.44 -17.89 3.75
CA ALA A 37 7.05 -16.59 4.01
C ALA A 37 7.05 -15.70 2.75
N PHE A 38 7.33 -16.28 1.60
CA PHE A 38 7.30 -15.60 0.31
C PHE A 38 5.88 -15.19 -0.13
N SER A 39 4.82 -15.84 0.36
CA SER A 39 3.44 -15.44 0.08
C SER A 39 3.06 -14.10 0.71
N PHE A 40 3.78 -13.67 1.75
CA PHE A 40 3.61 -12.38 2.40
C PHE A 40 4.47 -11.26 1.78
N LEU A 41 5.40 -11.62 0.89
CA LEU A 41 6.21 -10.64 0.18
C LEU A 41 5.44 -10.10 -1.02
N ASP A 42 5.59 -8.81 -1.29
CA ASP A 42 5.18 -8.28 -2.58
C ASP A 42 6.02 -8.94 -3.70
N VAL A 43 5.51 -8.86 -4.94
CA VAL A 43 6.19 -9.50 -6.06
C VAL A 43 7.61 -8.99 -6.22
N ASN A 44 7.90 -7.71 -5.96
CA ASN A 44 9.26 -7.18 -6.11
C ASN A 44 10.22 -7.81 -5.09
N ASP A 45 9.81 -7.86 -3.82
CA ASP A 45 10.59 -8.42 -2.73
C ASP A 45 10.80 -9.93 -2.93
N ARG A 46 9.75 -10.67 -3.29
CA ARG A 46 9.84 -12.11 -3.57
C ARG A 46 10.83 -12.43 -4.67
N LEU A 47 10.86 -11.62 -5.72
CA LEU A 47 11.82 -11.79 -6.82
C LEU A 47 13.24 -11.49 -6.41
N GLY A 48 13.45 -10.50 -5.53
CA GLY A 48 14.75 -10.26 -4.93
C GLY A 48 15.24 -11.39 -4.02
N MET A 49 14.36 -12.31 -3.58
CA MET A 49 14.75 -13.49 -2.81
C MET A 49 15.40 -14.61 -3.62
N ARG A 50 15.52 -14.48 -4.95
CA ARG A 50 16.16 -15.49 -5.84
C ARG A 50 17.69 -15.48 -5.71
N LEU A 51 18.19 -15.64 -4.49
CA LEU A 51 19.62 -15.55 -4.17
C LEU A 51 20.41 -16.83 -4.52
N ASN A 52 19.72 -17.95 -4.73
CA ASN A 52 20.33 -19.22 -5.13
C ASN A 52 19.30 -20.11 -5.86
N LYS A 53 19.79 -21.26 -6.37
CA LYS A 53 18.97 -22.21 -7.16
C LYS A 53 17.75 -22.73 -6.40
N ARG A 54 17.87 -23.03 -5.10
CA ARG A 54 16.77 -23.53 -4.27
C ARG A 54 15.68 -22.47 -4.09
N LEU A 55 16.05 -21.27 -3.67
CA LEU A 55 15.09 -20.17 -3.54
C LEU A 55 14.47 -19.80 -4.88
N ASN A 56 15.23 -19.86 -5.98
CA ASN A 56 14.69 -19.64 -7.32
C ASN A 56 13.62 -20.68 -7.67
N LYS A 57 13.87 -21.97 -7.40
CA LYS A 57 12.89 -23.04 -7.60
C LYS A 57 11.62 -22.82 -6.77
N ILE A 58 11.75 -22.50 -5.48
CA ILE A 58 10.59 -22.23 -4.59
C ILE A 58 9.78 -21.06 -5.13
N VAL A 59 10.45 -19.97 -5.54
CA VAL A 59 9.78 -18.82 -6.16
C VAL A 59 9.09 -19.25 -7.45
N GLU A 60 9.76 -19.99 -8.32
CA GLU A 60 9.20 -20.47 -9.58
C GLU A 60 7.93 -21.30 -9.35
N GLU A 61 7.93 -22.26 -8.43
CA GLU A 61 6.80 -23.16 -8.12
C GLU A 61 5.66 -22.51 -7.34
N SER A 62 5.90 -21.35 -6.76
CA SER A 62 4.91 -20.67 -5.93
C SER A 62 3.79 -20.04 -6.75
N LYS A 63 2.54 -20.18 -6.27
CA LYS A 63 1.39 -19.47 -6.85
C LYS A 63 1.46 -17.97 -6.53
N TYR A 64 1.19 -17.14 -7.54
CA TYR A 64 1.11 -15.69 -7.41
C TYR A 64 -0.30 -15.19 -7.65
N TYR A 65 -0.68 -14.14 -6.94
CA TYR A 65 -1.80 -13.31 -7.32
C TYR A 65 -1.29 -11.89 -7.54
N LEU A 66 -1.45 -11.37 -8.76
CA LEU A 66 -1.19 -9.97 -9.11
C LEU A 66 -2.51 -9.26 -9.25
N GLN A 67 -2.70 -8.14 -8.54
CA GLN A 67 -3.94 -7.38 -8.66
C GLN A 67 -4.07 -6.76 -10.07
N ILE A 68 -3.03 -6.07 -10.56
CA ILE A 68 -3.02 -5.44 -11.88
C ILE A 68 -1.65 -5.65 -12.56
N MET A 69 -1.65 -6.02 -13.83
CA MET A 69 -0.46 -6.15 -14.67
C MET A 69 -0.68 -5.43 -15.99
N LYS A 70 0.30 -4.62 -16.44
CA LYS A 70 0.20 -3.88 -17.71
C LYS A 70 1.34 -4.25 -18.65
N LEU A 71 1.04 -4.95 -19.74
CA LEU A 71 1.97 -5.24 -20.83
C LEU A 71 1.87 -4.10 -21.87
N LYS A 72 2.84 -3.19 -21.88
CA LYS A 72 2.95 -2.14 -22.90
C LYS A 72 4.40 -1.93 -23.29
N GLU A 73 4.66 -1.60 -24.55
CA GLU A 73 6.00 -1.17 -24.97
C GLU A 73 6.32 0.22 -24.40
N VAL A 74 7.59 0.43 -24.03
CA VAL A 74 8.07 1.70 -23.46
C VAL A 74 9.07 2.31 -24.43
N TYR A 75 8.60 3.27 -25.24
CA TYR A 75 9.35 3.84 -26.37
C TYR A 75 10.62 4.63 -25.99
N TRP A 76 10.80 5.00 -24.71
CA TRP A 76 11.85 5.93 -24.28
C TRP A 76 13.21 5.28 -23.93
N ARG A 77 13.40 3.98 -24.16
CA ARG A 77 14.70 3.29 -23.92
C ARG A 77 15.13 2.44 -25.11
N PRO A 78 16.04 2.96 -25.96
CA PRO A 78 16.54 2.27 -27.16
C PRO A 78 17.33 0.98 -26.88
N ASP A 79 17.87 0.79 -25.67
CA ASP A 79 18.79 -0.31 -25.38
C ASP A 79 18.06 -1.52 -24.74
N ASP A 80 17.55 -2.39 -25.60
CA ASP A 80 17.58 -3.86 -25.51
C ASP A 80 17.10 -4.58 -24.25
N ASN A 81 15.98 -4.16 -23.66
CA ASN A 81 15.05 -5.17 -23.15
C ASN A 81 13.63 -4.61 -23.07
N LYS A 82 12.76 -5.16 -23.90
CA LYS A 82 11.34 -4.86 -24.01
C LYS A 82 10.71 -5.02 -22.62
N CYS A 83 10.40 -3.89 -22.00
CA CYS A 83 10.03 -3.82 -20.58
C CYS A 83 8.51 -3.83 -20.41
N VAL A 84 8.04 -4.62 -19.45
CA VAL A 84 6.66 -4.73 -18.97
C VAL A 84 6.49 -3.98 -17.66
N THR A 85 5.38 -3.29 -17.46
CA THR A 85 5.06 -2.64 -16.18
C THR A 85 4.19 -3.53 -15.29
N VAL A 86 4.64 -3.81 -14.07
CA VAL A 86 3.80 -4.45 -13.03
C VAL A 86 3.38 -3.39 -12.01
N ASN A 87 2.09 -3.27 -11.72
CA ASN A 87 1.50 -2.30 -10.78
C ASN A 87 1.88 -0.82 -11.00
N ASN A 88 2.15 -0.39 -12.24
CA ASN A 88 2.58 0.99 -12.58
C ASN A 88 3.81 1.49 -11.78
N ARG A 89 4.66 0.58 -11.27
CA ARG A 89 5.78 0.97 -10.39
C ARG A 89 7.15 0.65 -10.98
N ARG A 90 7.29 -0.48 -11.67
CA ARG A 90 8.60 -0.95 -12.14
C ARG A 90 8.50 -1.66 -13.48
N LEU A 91 9.54 -1.45 -14.28
CA LEU A 91 9.77 -2.09 -15.57
C LEU A 91 10.49 -3.42 -15.36
N TYR A 92 9.98 -4.46 -16.02
CA TYR A 92 10.48 -5.83 -15.97
C TYR A 92 10.78 -6.34 -17.38
N PRO A 93 11.91 -7.03 -17.62
CA PRO A 93 12.14 -7.68 -18.91
C PRO A 93 11.02 -8.66 -19.26
N ILE A 94 10.68 -8.78 -20.53
CA ILE A 94 9.62 -9.70 -20.98
C ILE A 94 9.95 -11.17 -20.67
N ASP A 95 11.19 -11.61 -20.87
CA ASP A 95 11.67 -12.96 -20.55
C ASP A 95 11.53 -13.29 -19.06
N PHE A 96 11.52 -12.25 -18.23
CA PHE A 96 11.27 -12.39 -16.82
C PHE A 96 9.80 -12.73 -16.55
N VAL A 97 8.86 -12.06 -17.22
CA VAL A 97 7.41 -12.35 -17.13
C VAL A 97 7.11 -13.75 -17.67
N GLU A 98 7.70 -14.14 -18.80
CA GLU A 98 7.55 -15.48 -19.38
C GLU A 98 7.84 -16.59 -18.36
N ARG A 99 8.93 -16.46 -17.60
CA ARG A 99 9.34 -17.49 -16.61
C ARG A 99 8.37 -17.68 -15.46
N ILE A 100 7.54 -16.69 -15.16
CA ILE A 100 6.62 -16.74 -14.00
C ILE A 100 5.15 -16.83 -14.38
N ALA A 101 4.80 -16.58 -15.65
CA ALA A 101 3.41 -16.53 -16.11
C ALA A 101 2.58 -17.75 -15.70
N HIS A 102 3.14 -18.97 -15.85
CA HIS A 102 2.49 -20.24 -15.53
C HIS A 102 2.01 -20.40 -14.08
N ASN A 103 2.58 -19.66 -13.14
CA ASN A 103 2.15 -19.70 -11.75
C ASN A 103 1.44 -18.43 -11.29
N ILE A 104 1.25 -17.45 -12.18
CA ILE A 104 0.55 -16.20 -11.89
C ILE A 104 -0.94 -16.32 -12.21
N SER A 105 -1.74 -15.94 -11.22
CA SER A 105 -3.13 -15.52 -11.39
C SER A 105 -3.19 -13.99 -11.35
N ILE A 106 -3.96 -13.38 -12.24
CA ILE A 106 -4.04 -11.92 -12.39
C ILE A 106 -5.48 -11.47 -12.12
N GLY A 107 -5.65 -10.42 -11.32
CA GLY A 107 -6.90 -9.68 -11.21
C GLY A 107 -7.21 -8.99 -12.53
N GLU A 108 -6.41 -8.00 -12.91
CA GLU A 108 -6.58 -7.27 -14.17
C GLU A 108 -5.28 -7.31 -15.00
N LEU A 109 -5.36 -7.83 -16.22
CA LEU A 109 -4.27 -7.83 -17.19
C LEU A 109 -4.61 -6.85 -18.31
N GLU A 110 -3.90 -5.72 -18.36
CA GLU A 110 -4.00 -4.75 -19.44
C GLU A 110 -2.87 -4.97 -20.43
N ILE A 111 -3.20 -5.04 -21.72
CA ILE A 111 -2.23 -5.27 -22.79
C ILE A 111 -2.46 -4.19 -23.83
N ARG A 112 -1.39 -3.49 -24.17
CA ARG A 112 -1.30 -2.61 -25.32
C ARG A 112 -0.31 -3.22 -26.29
N PHE A 113 -0.83 -3.86 -27.33
CA PHE A 113 -0.01 -4.51 -28.33
C PHE A 113 0.79 -3.45 -29.12
N PRO A 114 2.12 -3.57 -29.15
CA PRO A 114 2.97 -2.65 -29.92
C PRO A 114 2.97 -2.95 -31.42
N ASP A 115 3.54 -2.03 -32.20
CA ASP A 115 3.82 -2.25 -33.62
C ASP A 115 4.81 -3.41 -33.87
N SER A 116 5.67 -3.72 -32.90
CA SER A 116 6.68 -4.78 -33.02
C SER A 116 6.06 -6.19 -33.09
N VAL A 117 6.12 -6.82 -34.26
CA VAL A 117 5.65 -8.20 -34.51
C VAL A 117 6.24 -9.22 -33.52
N GLU A 118 7.54 -9.11 -33.23
CA GLU A 118 8.21 -10.00 -32.28
C GLU A 118 7.63 -9.85 -30.86
N LEU A 119 7.30 -8.63 -30.44
CA LEU A 119 6.66 -8.40 -29.14
C LEU A 119 5.26 -8.94 -29.09
N ASN A 120 4.50 -8.81 -30.17
CA ASN A 120 3.13 -9.31 -30.25
C ASN A 120 3.09 -10.82 -30.04
N HIS A 121 4.01 -11.56 -30.66
CA HIS A 121 4.15 -12.99 -30.42
C HIS A 121 4.51 -13.32 -28.97
N LYS A 122 5.43 -12.57 -28.35
CA LYS A 122 5.79 -12.77 -26.95
C LYS A 122 4.62 -12.46 -26.00
N PHE A 123 3.86 -11.39 -26.22
CA PHE A 123 2.66 -11.08 -25.43
C PHE A 123 1.60 -12.18 -25.58
N CYS A 124 1.30 -12.62 -26.80
CA CYS A 124 0.36 -13.72 -27.03
C CYS A 124 0.80 -15.02 -26.34
N LYS A 125 2.09 -15.34 -26.36
CA LYS A 125 2.67 -16.50 -25.66
C LYS A 125 2.49 -16.38 -24.15
N ILE A 126 2.88 -15.24 -23.57
CA ILE A 126 2.75 -14.97 -22.12
C ILE A 126 1.30 -15.09 -21.66
N MET A 127 0.35 -14.55 -22.43
CA MET A 127 -1.07 -14.64 -22.11
C MET A 127 -1.56 -16.08 -21.99
N LYS A 128 -1.08 -16.96 -22.88
CA LYS A 128 -1.40 -18.40 -22.85
C LYS A 128 -0.75 -19.12 -21.68
N ASP A 129 0.34 -18.57 -21.16
CA ASP A 129 1.02 -19.14 -20.00
C ASP A 129 0.34 -18.72 -18.70
N PHE A 130 -0.41 -17.61 -18.62
CA PHE A 130 -1.11 -17.26 -17.38
C PHE A 130 -2.13 -18.32 -16.95
N ARG A 131 -2.10 -18.67 -15.67
CA ARG A 131 -2.97 -19.70 -15.08
C ARG A 131 -4.44 -19.26 -15.03
N PHE A 132 -4.65 -18.00 -14.69
CA PHE A 132 -5.98 -17.41 -14.55
C PHE A 132 -5.87 -15.89 -14.68
N ILE A 133 -6.79 -15.31 -15.44
CA ILE A 133 -6.96 -13.86 -15.56
C ILE A 133 -8.40 -13.58 -15.14
N ARG A 134 -8.66 -12.64 -14.24
CA ARG A 134 -10.05 -12.25 -13.96
C ARG A 134 -10.53 -11.32 -15.05
N THR A 135 -9.90 -10.17 -15.22
CA THR A 135 -10.23 -9.17 -16.24
C THR A 135 -9.06 -9.02 -17.21
N LEU A 136 -9.32 -9.15 -18.50
CA LEU A 136 -8.36 -8.97 -19.58
C LEU A 136 -8.76 -7.77 -20.42
N VAL A 137 -7.91 -6.73 -20.44
CA VAL A 137 -8.10 -5.53 -21.26
C VAL A 137 -7.08 -5.54 -22.39
N ILE A 138 -7.51 -5.52 -23.63
CA ILE A 138 -6.64 -5.53 -24.80
C ILE A 138 -6.90 -4.29 -25.65
N SER A 139 -5.82 -3.58 -25.95
CA SER A 139 -5.80 -2.43 -26.86
C SER A 139 -4.73 -2.63 -27.93
N PHE A 140 -4.99 -2.09 -29.11
CA PHE A 140 -4.12 -2.10 -30.28
C PHE A 140 -3.90 -0.66 -30.76
N GLU A 141 -2.81 -0.44 -31.47
CA GLU A 141 -2.51 0.86 -32.10
C GLU A 141 -3.34 1.09 -33.38
N SER A 142 -3.71 0.02 -34.10
CA SER A 142 -4.53 0.10 -35.31
C SER A 142 -5.49 -1.09 -35.49
N GLU A 143 -6.49 -0.90 -36.35
CA GLU A 143 -7.46 -1.93 -36.74
C GLU A 143 -6.82 -3.11 -37.48
N GLU A 144 -5.87 -2.83 -38.38
CA GLU A 144 -5.14 -3.86 -39.13
C GLU A 144 -4.38 -4.78 -38.18
N LYS A 145 -3.78 -4.20 -37.14
CA LYS A 145 -3.04 -4.96 -36.13
C LYS A 145 -3.95 -5.82 -35.26
N ALA A 146 -5.12 -5.28 -34.89
CA ALA A 146 -6.13 -6.06 -34.20
C ALA A 146 -6.54 -7.27 -35.04
N LYS A 147 -6.81 -7.10 -36.35
CA LYS A 147 -7.15 -8.20 -37.27
C LYS A 147 -6.03 -9.23 -37.44
N GLU A 148 -4.77 -8.78 -37.47
CA GLU A 148 -3.60 -9.66 -37.59
C GLU A 148 -3.43 -10.55 -36.35
N ILE A 149 -3.59 -9.98 -35.15
CA ILE A 149 -3.31 -10.67 -33.88
C ILE A 149 -4.52 -11.46 -33.39
N MET A 150 -5.72 -10.86 -33.44
CA MET A 150 -6.95 -11.39 -32.88
C MET A 150 -7.66 -12.36 -33.82
N THR A 151 -6.96 -13.43 -34.19
CA THR A 151 -7.60 -14.55 -34.90
C THR A 151 -8.70 -15.18 -34.04
N ASP A 152 -9.72 -15.75 -34.69
CA ASP A 152 -10.85 -16.45 -34.06
C ASP A 152 -10.38 -17.49 -33.04
N SER A 153 -9.36 -18.26 -33.43
CA SER A 153 -8.76 -19.30 -32.57
C SER A 153 -8.11 -18.73 -31.31
N PHE A 154 -7.48 -17.56 -31.42
CA PHE A 154 -6.84 -16.90 -30.29
C PHE A 154 -7.89 -16.32 -29.34
N LEU A 155 -8.91 -15.64 -29.87
CA LEU A 155 -10.00 -15.09 -29.06
C LEU A 155 -10.75 -16.18 -28.27
N LEU A 156 -11.04 -17.30 -28.92
CA LEU A 156 -11.66 -18.45 -28.26
C LEU A 156 -10.75 -19.02 -27.15
N ASP A 157 -9.43 -19.09 -27.36
CA ASP A 157 -8.49 -19.50 -26.30
C ASP A 157 -8.47 -18.52 -25.12
N LEU A 158 -8.52 -17.21 -25.39
CA LEU A 158 -8.58 -16.18 -24.34
C LEU A 158 -9.85 -16.26 -23.50
N SER A 159 -11.00 -16.49 -24.13
CA SER A 159 -12.29 -16.61 -23.44
C SER A 159 -12.31 -17.73 -22.38
N ARG A 160 -11.50 -18.78 -22.57
CA ARG A 160 -11.35 -19.89 -21.61
C ARG A 160 -10.50 -19.52 -20.40
N ARG A 161 -9.73 -18.44 -20.48
CA ARG A 161 -8.70 -18.04 -19.51
C ARG A 161 -9.10 -16.82 -18.70
N CYS A 162 -9.99 -15.97 -19.22
CA CYS A 162 -10.49 -14.78 -18.52
C CYS A 162 -11.97 -14.87 -18.11
N GLU A 163 -12.34 -14.14 -17.05
CA GLU A 163 -13.74 -13.95 -16.65
C GLU A 163 -14.35 -12.73 -17.34
N ASP A 164 -13.60 -11.66 -17.53
CA ASP A 164 -14.03 -10.47 -18.25
C ASP A 164 -13.03 -10.19 -19.36
N LEU A 165 -13.52 -9.90 -20.56
CA LEU A 165 -12.69 -9.60 -21.73
C LEU A 165 -13.13 -8.27 -22.33
N ASN A 166 -12.29 -7.26 -22.18
CA ASN A 166 -12.49 -5.95 -22.78
C ASN A 166 -11.54 -5.79 -23.97
N ILE A 167 -12.08 -5.75 -25.19
CA ILE A 167 -11.30 -5.58 -26.41
C ILE A 167 -11.91 -4.46 -27.23
N PHE A 168 -11.10 -3.47 -27.55
CA PHE A 168 -11.55 -2.27 -28.27
C PHE A 168 -11.55 -2.40 -29.80
N TYR A 169 -11.89 -3.55 -30.41
CA TYR A 169 -11.76 -3.72 -31.87
C TYR A 169 -12.71 -4.75 -32.49
N PHE A 170 -12.73 -4.80 -33.83
CA PHE A 170 -13.76 -5.45 -34.66
C PHE A 170 -13.53 -6.94 -34.84
N PHE A 171 -14.58 -7.73 -34.59
CA PHE A 171 -14.63 -9.14 -34.95
C PHE A 171 -15.73 -9.39 -35.98
N SER A 172 -15.68 -10.55 -36.63
CA SER A 172 -16.81 -10.99 -37.46
C SER A 172 -17.99 -11.38 -36.55
N PRO A 173 -19.24 -11.20 -37.03
CA PRO A 173 -20.43 -11.72 -36.36
C PRO A 173 -20.34 -13.19 -35.93
N GLU A 174 -19.71 -14.03 -36.75
CA GLU A 174 -19.57 -15.47 -36.53
C GLU A 174 -18.71 -15.77 -35.29
N VAL A 175 -17.62 -15.01 -35.11
CA VAL A 175 -16.74 -15.15 -33.95
C VAL A 175 -17.48 -14.80 -32.66
N PHE A 176 -18.28 -13.74 -32.69
CA PHE A 176 -19.11 -13.35 -31.55
C PHE A 176 -20.13 -14.41 -31.20
N TYR A 177 -20.79 -14.97 -32.21
CA TYR A 177 -21.71 -16.08 -32.01
C TYR A 177 -21.03 -17.30 -31.38
N ASN A 178 -19.82 -17.63 -31.83
CA ASN A 178 -19.03 -18.72 -31.27
C ASN A 178 -18.60 -18.45 -29.81
N LEU A 179 -18.22 -17.21 -29.48
CA LEU A 179 -17.93 -16.81 -28.10
C LEU A 179 -19.16 -16.93 -27.20
N TYR A 180 -20.28 -16.36 -27.62
CA TYR A 180 -21.56 -16.46 -26.94
C TYR A 180 -21.96 -17.91 -26.68
N LYS A 181 -21.80 -18.77 -27.70
CA LYS A 181 -22.04 -20.20 -27.56
C LYS A 181 -21.11 -20.85 -26.54
N CYS A 182 -19.81 -20.53 -26.56
CA CYS A 182 -18.85 -21.03 -25.57
C CYS A 182 -19.20 -20.58 -24.15
N MET A 183 -19.72 -19.36 -23.97
CA MET A 183 -20.22 -18.86 -22.69
C MET A 183 -21.42 -19.68 -22.22
N ASN A 184 -22.45 -19.83 -23.06
CA ASN A 184 -23.66 -20.58 -22.71
C ASN A 184 -23.42 -22.07 -22.45
N ASP A 185 -22.52 -22.68 -23.20
CA ASP A 185 -22.17 -24.10 -23.06
C ASP A 185 -21.24 -24.34 -21.84
N GLY A 186 -20.78 -23.29 -21.15
CA GLY A 186 -19.87 -23.38 -20.01
C GLY A 186 -18.43 -23.76 -20.38
N PHE A 187 -18.08 -23.74 -21.67
CA PHE A 187 -16.72 -23.96 -22.16
C PHE A 187 -15.81 -22.75 -21.94
N SER A 188 -16.41 -21.56 -21.75
CA SER A 188 -15.74 -20.31 -21.49
C SER A 188 -15.88 -19.90 -20.03
N LYS A 189 -14.86 -19.23 -19.48
CA LYS A 189 -14.97 -18.53 -18.18
C LYS A 189 -15.51 -17.13 -18.33
N LEU A 190 -15.57 -16.63 -19.57
CA LEU A 190 -16.02 -15.30 -19.92
C LEU A 190 -17.47 -15.10 -19.46
N ARG A 191 -17.68 -13.98 -18.76
CA ARG A 191 -18.96 -13.52 -18.25
C ARG A 191 -19.32 -12.16 -18.78
N TYR A 192 -18.35 -11.36 -19.21
CA TYR A 192 -18.55 -9.98 -19.64
C TYR A 192 -17.72 -9.66 -20.89
N PHE A 193 -18.35 -9.08 -21.91
CA PHE A 193 -17.69 -8.59 -23.13
C PHE A 193 -18.29 -7.26 -23.61
N PRO A 194 -17.51 -6.15 -23.69
CA PRO A 194 -17.98 -4.85 -24.15
C PRO A 194 -17.64 -4.54 -25.63
N ASP A 195 -18.41 -3.61 -26.21
CA ASP A 195 -18.16 -2.83 -27.44
C ASP A 195 -18.05 -3.60 -28.77
N ILE A 196 -19.10 -3.49 -29.61
CA ILE A 196 -19.16 -4.10 -30.95
C ILE A 196 -19.58 -3.06 -31.98
N LYS A 197 -18.97 -3.08 -33.18
CA LYS A 197 -19.42 -2.29 -34.34
C LYS A 197 -20.86 -2.62 -34.70
N HIS A 198 -21.64 -1.62 -35.07
CA HIS A 198 -23.02 -1.76 -35.51
C HIS A 198 -23.28 -2.94 -36.45
N ASP A 199 -22.53 -3.04 -37.56
CA ASP A 199 -22.75 -4.10 -38.56
C ASP A 199 -22.42 -5.49 -38.03
N THR A 200 -21.38 -5.58 -37.19
CA THR A 200 -21.02 -6.83 -36.52
C THR A 200 -22.11 -7.26 -35.55
N PHE A 201 -22.67 -6.31 -34.80
CA PHE A 201 -23.73 -6.55 -33.83
C PHE A 201 -25.01 -7.05 -34.51
N HIS A 202 -25.45 -6.42 -35.60
CA HIS A 202 -26.59 -6.91 -36.38
C HIS A 202 -26.36 -8.30 -36.94
N GLY A 203 -25.17 -8.55 -37.50
CA GLY A 203 -24.80 -9.89 -37.93
C GLY A 203 -24.90 -10.90 -36.78
N PHE A 204 -24.38 -10.55 -35.60
CA PHE A 204 -24.41 -11.39 -34.40
C PHE A 204 -25.84 -11.69 -33.95
N LEU A 205 -26.72 -10.68 -33.87
CA LEU A 205 -28.14 -10.89 -33.57
C LEU A 205 -28.78 -11.83 -34.60
N ASN A 206 -28.49 -11.66 -35.89
CA ASN A 206 -29.01 -12.54 -36.93
C ASN A 206 -28.55 -14.00 -36.72
N TYR A 207 -27.31 -14.24 -36.29
CA TYR A 207 -26.84 -15.58 -35.90
C TYR A 207 -27.59 -16.15 -34.69
N LEU A 208 -28.03 -15.29 -33.75
CA LEU A 208 -28.89 -15.69 -32.66
C LEU A 208 -30.34 -15.96 -33.09
N GLY A 209 -30.73 -15.61 -34.32
CA GLY A 209 -32.13 -15.63 -34.76
C GLY A 209 -32.95 -14.47 -34.20
N ILE A 210 -32.27 -13.35 -33.92
CA ILE A 210 -32.85 -12.10 -33.43
C ILE A 210 -32.63 -11.04 -34.51
N SER A 211 -33.64 -10.24 -34.83
CA SER A 211 -33.49 -9.08 -35.69
C SER A 211 -34.06 -7.86 -34.98
N PHE A 212 -33.30 -6.76 -34.98
CA PHE A 212 -33.70 -5.49 -34.40
C PHE A 212 -33.93 -4.48 -35.52
N ARG A 213 -35.19 -4.08 -35.75
CA ARG A 213 -35.58 -3.18 -36.85
C ARG A 213 -36.69 -2.26 -36.38
N ASN A 214 -36.63 -0.98 -36.74
CA ASN A 214 -37.64 0.01 -36.36
C ASN A 214 -37.93 0.04 -34.86
N GLN A 215 -36.87 -0.08 -34.04
CA GLN A 215 -36.95 -0.16 -32.57
C GLN A 215 -37.69 -1.40 -32.03
N GLU A 216 -38.14 -2.32 -32.88
CA GLU A 216 -38.79 -3.57 -32.51
C GLU A 216 -37.80 -4.74 -32.57
N ILE A 217 -37.91 -5.65 -31.60
CA ILE A 217 -37.14 -6.89 -31.53
C ILE A 217 -38.01 -8.04 -32.04
N PHE A 218 -37.57 -8.68 -33.11
CA PHE A 218 -38.16 -9.92 -33.61
C PHE A 218 -37.21 -11.07 -33.30
N SER A 219 -37.73 -12.19 -32.81
CA SER A 219 -36.93 -13.38 -32.59
C SER A 219 -37.69 -14.64 -32.98
N ASN A 220 -36.97 -15.61 -33.54
CA ASN A 220 -37.48 -16.96 -33.75
C ASN A 220 -37.34 -17.85 -32.49
N LYS A 221 -36.77 -17.31 -31.41
CA LYS A 221 -36.59 -17.95 -30.10
C LYS A 221 -37.47 -17.31 -29.06
N LYS A 222 -37.66 -18.04 -27.96
CA LYS A 222 -38.30 -17.51 -26.75
C LYS A 222 -37.28 -16.68 -25.96
N ILE A 223 -37.21 -15.39 -26.27
CA ILE A 223 -36.42 -14.40 -25.51
C ILE A 223 -37.35 -13.48 -24.72
N GLU A 224 -36.81 -12.80 -23.71
CA GLU A 224 -37.47 -11.67 -23.06
C GLU A 224 -36.68 -10.41 -23.38
N ALA A 225 -37.34 -9.31 -23.73
CA ALA A 225 -36.67 -8.05 -24.00
C ALA A 225 -37.31 -6.88 -23.27
N PHE A 226 -36.48 -5.91 -22.86
CA PHE A 226 -36.88 -4.71 -22.14
C PHE A 226 -36.22 -3.48 -22.75
N TYR A 227 -36.89 -2.35 -22.63
CA TYR A 227 -36.42 -1.04 -23.07
C TYR A 227 -36.36 -0.11 -21.85
N GLU A 228 -35.31 0.69 -21.76
CA GLU A 228 -35.11 1.72 -20.74
C GLU A 228 -34.73 3.00 -21.48
N GLU A 229 -35.61 3.99 -21.47
CA GLU A 229 -35.31 5.33 -22.00
C GLU A 229 -34.25 5.99 -21.09
N LEU A 230 -33.30 6.70 -21.69
CA LEU A 230 -32.27 7.44 -20.98
C LEU A 230 -32.63 8.93 -20.94
N ASP A 231 -32.61 9.53 -19.74
CA ASP A 231 -33.26 10.81 -19.42
C ASP A 231 -32.83 12.05 -20.24
N ASP A 232 -31.67 12.02 -20.91
CA ASP A 232 -31.03 13.23 -21.47
C ASP A 232 -30.66 13.13 -22.96
N THR A 233 -30.89 11.99 -23.59
CA THR A 233 -30.60 11.77 -25.02
C THR A 233 -31.79 11.03 -25.62
N GLU A 234 -32.06 11.17 -26.91
CA GLU A 234 -33.07 10.34 -27.61
C GLU A 234 -32.54 8.91 -27.74
N SER A 235 -32.14 8.31 -26.62
CA SER A 235 -31.44 7.05 -26.57
C SER A 235 -32.12 6.14 -25.58
N TYR A 236 -32.12 4.86 -25.91
CA TYR A 236 -32.68 3.85 -25.04
C TYR A 236 -31.76 2.64 -24.96
N CYS A 237 -31.65 2.08 -23.76
CA CYS A 237 -31.01 0.80 -23.55
C CYS A 237 -32.00 -0.33 -23.86
N VAL A 238 -31.55 -1.29 -24.66
CA VAL A 238 -32.25 -2.53 -24.92
C VAL A 238 -31.58 -3.66 -24.15
N TYR A 239 -32.38 -4.42 -23.40
CA TYR A 239 -31.96 -5.59 -22.62
C TYR A 239 -32.63 -6.83 -23.19
N ILE A 240 -31.87 -7.78 -23.72
CA ILE A 240 -32.36 -9.06 -24.21
C ILE A 240 -31.88 -10.18 -23.29
N PHE A 241 -32.79 -11.00 -22.80
CA PHE A 241 -32.50 -12.17 -21.98
C PHE A 241 -32.78 -13.45 -22.78
N ASP A 242 -31.72 -14.24 -23.01
CA ASP A 242 -31.77 -15.58 -23.61
C ASP A 242 -31.21 -16.60 -22.61
N GLY A 243 -32.10 -17.21 -21.82
CA GLY A 243 -31.73 -18.11 -20.74
C GLY A 243 -30.98 -17.41 -19.61
N LEU A 244 -29.69 -17.75 -19.42
CA LEU A 244 -28.80 -17.12 -18.45
C LEU A 244 -28.00 -15.95 -19.02
N ALA A 245 -28.02 -15.77 -20.35
CA ALA A 245 -27.34 -14.67 -20.99
C ALA A 245 -28.24 -13.44 -21.03
N GLN A 246 -27.65 -12.31 -20.67
CA GLN A 246 -28.18 -10.97 -20.83
C GLN A 246 -27.36 -10.27 -21.91
N ILE A 247 -28.03 -9.61 -22.84
CA ILE A 247 -27.44 -8.84 -23.92
C ILE A 247 -27.97 -7.41 -23.81
N ASP A 248 -27.08 -6.46 -23.62
CA ASP A 248 -27.41 -5.05 -23.36
C ASP A 248 -26.82 -4.19 -24.46
N PHE A 249 -27.57 -3.24 -25.01
CA PHE A 249 -27.02 -2.26 -25.95
C PHE A 249 -27.77 -0.94 -25.89
N VAL A 250 -27.05 0.17 -26.08
CA VAL A 250 -27.67 1.51 -26.16
C VAL A 250 -27.92 1.85 -27.61
N VAL A 251 -29.13 2.31 -27.93
CA VAL A 251 -29.51 2.84 -29.25
C VAL A 251 -29.62 4.34 -29.13
N GLU A 252 -28.83 5.10 -29.90
CA GLU A 252 -29.06 6.53 -30.09
C GLU A 252 -29.97 6.73 -31.31
N VAL A 253 -31.08 7.45 -31.12
CA VAL A 253 -31.87 8.03 -32.20
C VAL A 253 -31.16 9.34 -32.57
N ASN A 254 -30.66 9.41 -33.80
CA ASN A 254 -30.13 10.66 -34.33
C ASN A 254 -31.28 11.37 -35.06
N ASP A 255 -31.79 12.46 -34.48
CA ASP A 255 -32.77 13.35 -35.11
C ASP A 255 -32.17 14.27 -36.19
N TYR A 256 -30.90 14.08 -36.57
CA TYR A 256 -30.32 14.80 -37.69
C TYR A 256 -30.86 14.23 -39.01
N ASP A 257 -31.88 14.89 -39.54
CA ASP A 257 -32.44 14.79 -40.91
C ASP A 257 -31.40 15.14 -41.99
N ASP A 258 -30.17 14.59 -41.92
CA ASP A 258 -29.32 14.53 -43.11
C ASP A 258 -29.92 13.43 -44.01
N GLU A 259 -30.90 13.85 -44.84
CA GLU A 259 -31.65 13.02 -45.79
C GLU A 259 -30.76 12.16 -46.72
N ASP A 260 -29.46 12.46 -46.79
CA ASP A 260 -28.47 11.74 -47.59
C ASP A 260 -27.73 10.62 -46.83
N ASN A 261 -27.92 10.46 -45.52
CA ASN A 261 -27.26 9.42 -44.71
C ASN A 261 -28.27 8.48 -44.04
N TYR A 262 -29.07 7.81 -44.87
CA TYR A 262 -30.05 6.79 -44.48
C TYR A 262 -29.50 5.79 -43.43
N GLY A 263 -29.98 5.92 -42.19
CA GLY A 263 -30.31 4.77 -41.33
C GLY A 263 -29.22 4.16 -40.45
N ASN A 264 -28.06 4.79 -40.28
CA ASN A 264 -27.06 4.28 -39.33
C ASN A 264 -27.33 4.81 -37.92
N ASN A 265 -28.25 4.17 -37.19
CA ASN A 265 -28.32 4.32 -35.74
C ASN A 265 -26.96 3.95 -35.16
N TYR A 266 -26.34 4.83 -34.39
CA TYR A 266 -25.09 4.51 -33.71
C TYR A 266 -25.44 3.81 -32.38
N TYR A 267 -24.88 2.61 -32.17
CA TYR A 267 -24.97 1.95 -30.87
C TYR A 267 -23.74 2.30 -30.05
N TRP A 268 -23.94 2.86 -28.86
CA TRP A 268 -22.85 3.16 -27.91
C TRP A 268 -22.85 2.16 -26.78
N GLY A 269 -21.92 1.21 -26.82
CA GLY A 269 -21.84 0.19 -25.78
C GLY A 269 -22.79 -0.96 -26.04
N PHE A 270 -22.20 -2.12 -26.25
CA PHE A 270 -22.86 -3.41 -26.29
C PHE A 270 -22.22 -4.29 -25.23
N THR A 271 -23.01 -5.06 -24.49
CA THR A 271 -22.52 -5.91 -23.42
C THR A 271 -23.21 -7.28 -23.46
N ILE A 272 -22.46 -8.37 -23.33
CA ILE A 272 -23.05 -9.69 -23.01
C ILE A 272 -22.64 -10.06 -21.60
N THR A 273 -23.63 -10.29 -20.74
CA THR A 273 -23.43 -10.77 -19.37
C THR A 273 -23.99 -12.18 -19.20
N LEU A 274 -23.15 -13.15 -18.82
CA LEU A 274 -23.61 -14.49 -18.43
C LEU A 274 -23.80 -14.58 -16.91
N HIS A 275 -25.05 -14.76 -16.48
CA HIS A 275 -25.38 -14.86 -15.07
C HIS A 275 -25.13 -16.25 -14.52
N SER A 276 -24.69 -16.31 -13.27
CA SER A 276 -24.38 -17.59 -12.62
C SER A 276 -25.59 -18.52 -12.41
N ASN A 277 -26.81 -17.96 -12.36
CA ASN A 277 -28.05 -18.70 -12.20
C ASN A 277 -29.27 -17.82 -12.54
N LEU A 278 -30.45 -18.46 -12.61
CA LEU A 278 -31.72 -17.81 -12.96
C LEU A 278 -32.19 -16.80 -11.90
N GLU A 279 -31.80 -16.95 -10.63
CA GLU A 279 -32.15 -16.00 -9.57
C GLU A 279 -31.49 -14.64 -9.82
N MET A 280 -30.22 -14.63 -10.23
CA MET A 280 -29.50 -13.41 -10.60
C MET A 280 -30.13 -12.74 -11.82
N VAL A 281 -30.50 -13.51 -12.84
CA VAL A 281 -31.23 -12.99 -14.01
C VAL A 281 -32.54 -12.33 -13.58
N ASN A 282 -33.35 -13.00 -12.75
CA ASN A 282 -34.62 -12.48 -12.28
C ASN A 282 -34.44 -11.22 -11.41
N ARG A 283 -33.38 -11.16 -10.61
CA ARG A 283 -33.04 -9.97 -9.82
C ARG A 283 -32.68 -8.80 -10.71
N VAL A 284 -31.89 -9.02 -11.78
CA VAL A 284 -31.56 -7.97 -12.74
C VAL A 284 -32.80 -7.51 -13.50
N LYS A 285 -33.63 -8.45 -13.98
CA LYS A 285 -34.93 -8.14 -14.61
C LYS A 285 -35.80 -7.28 -13.70
N LEU A 286 -35.95 -7.68 -12.43
CA LEU A 286 -36.74 -6.92 -11.46
C LEU A 286 -36.15 -5.52 -11.22
N ASN A 287 -34.84 -5.41 -11.08
CA ASN A 287 -34.17 -4.11 -10.92
C ASN A 287 -34.37 -3.21 -12.14
N LYS A 288 -34.41 -3.76 -13.35
CA LYS A 288 -34.63 -3.03 -14.60
C LYS A 288 -36.10 -2.64 -14.80
N MET A 289 -37.03 -3.53 -14.46
CA MET A 289 -38.46 -3.19 -14.40
C MET A 289 -38.73 -2.09 -13.37
N GLN A 290 -38.08 -2.16 -12.20
CA GLN A 290 -38.15 -1.13 -11.17
C GLN A 290 -37.39 0.14 -11.55
N TYR A 291 -36.49 0.11 -12.55
CA TYR A 291 -35.76 1.31 -12.95
C TYR A 291 -36.68 2.33 -13.62
N ASN A 292 -37.66 1.85 -14.40
CA ASN A 292 -38.72 2.71 -14.94
C ASN A 292 -39.58 3.35 -13.83
N ASP A 293 -39.73 2.69 -12.67
CA ASP A 293 -40.32 3.29 -11.45
C ASP A 293 -39.31 4.16 -10.65
N ARG A 294 -38.00 4.00 -10.86
CA ARG A 294 -36.92 4.73 -10.18
C ARG A 294 -36.44 5.96 -10.92
N MET A 295 -36.85 6.22 -12.14
CA MET A 295 -36.64 7.53 -12.74
C MET A 295 -37.37 8.61 -11.89
N GLU A 296 -38.54 8.27 -11.36
CA GLU A 296 -39.23 9.00 -10.29
C GLU A 296 -38.38 9.08 -8.98
N SER A 297 -37.47 8.14 -8.77
CA SER A 297 -36.54 8.10 -7.62
C SER A 297 -35.22 8.83 -7.84
N ALA A 298 -34.80 9.17 -9.06
CA ALA A 298 -33.66 10.07 -9.31
C ALA A 298 -34.07 11.53 -8.99
N GLU A 299 -35.31 11.89 -9.34
CA GLU A 299 -35.96 13.10 -8.81
C GLU A 299 -36.12 13.03 -7.29
N ARG A 300 -36.57 11.91 -6.70
CA ARG A 300 -36.55 11.76 -5.23
C ARG A 300 -35.13 11.74 -4.65
N ALA A 301 -34.10 11.27 -5.36
CA ALA A 301 -32.72 11.32 -4.88
C ALA A 301 -32.21 12.76 -4.83
N LYS A 302 -32.66 13.61 -5.77
CA LYS A 302 -32.50 15.06 -5.71
C LYS A 302 -33.22 15.67 -4.49
N GLU A 303 -34.38 15.14 -4.10
CA GLU A 303 -35.11 15.47 -2.87
C GLU A 303 -34.47 14.89 -1.59
N ILE A 304 -33.74 13.77 -1.68
CA ILE A 304 -33.11 13.09 -0.54
C ILE A 304 -31.74 13.70 -0.25
N MET A 305 -30.93 14.02 -1.27
CA MET A 305 -29.61 14.65 -1.14
C MET A 305 -29.73 16.14 -0.84
N THR A 306 -30.45 16.47 0.23
CA THR A 306 -30.62 17.82 0.76
C THR A 306 -29.63 18.11 1.87
N ASP A 307 -29.58 19.38 2.28
CA ASP A 307 -28.84 19.87 3.44
C ASP A 307 -29.06 19.05 4.72
N SER A 308 -30.27 18.51 4.89
CA SER A 308 -30.63 17.73 6.08
C SER A 308 -30.02 16.32 6.11
N PHE A 309 -29.75 15.72 4.94
CA PHE A 309 -29.37 14.31 4.82
C PHE A 309 -27.85 14.10 4.85
N LEU A 310 -27.08 15.07 4.36
CA LEU A 310 -25.61 15.02 4.33
C LEU A 310 -24.96 14.68 5.68
N PRO A 311 -25.37 15.30 6.80
CA PRO A 311 -24.83 15.00 8.12
C PRO A 311 -25.05 13.55 8.54
N ASP A 312 -26.22 12.98 8.23
CA ASP A 312 -26.54 11.61 8.63
C ASP A 312 -25.76 10.57 7.83
N ILE A 313 -25.64 10.74 6.51
CA ILE A 313 -24.78 9.86 5.67
C ILE A 313 -23.34 9.88 6.18
N SER A 314 -22.82 11.07 6.50
CA SER A 314 -21.41 11.23 6.88
C SER A 314 -21.02 10.45 8.14
N ARG A 315 -21.99 10.18 9.02
CA ARG A 315 -21.79 9.40 10.25
C ARG A 315 -21.72 7.90 9.99
N VAL A 316 -22.37 7.41 8.93
CA VAL A 316 -22.49 5.96 8.67
C VAL A 316 -21.49 5.42 7.66
N CYS A 317 -20.93 6.24 6.76
CA CYS A 317 -19.99 5.76 5.74
C CYS A 317 -18.61 6.43 5.78
N GLU A 318 -17.61 5.72 5.26
CA GLU A 318 -16.23 6.21 5.13
C GLU A 318 -15.97 6.85 3.75
N SER A 319 -16.79 6.53 2.75
CA SER A 319 -16.71 7.09 1.40
C SER A 319 -18.11 7.29 0.84
N LEU A 320 -18.38 8.48 0.31
CA LEU A 320 -19.60 8.84 -0.39
C LEU A 320 -19.26 9.22 -1.83
N ALA A 321 -19.93 8.60 -2.80
CA ALA A 321 -19.85 8.98 -4.21
C ALA A 321 -21.27 9.13 -4.77
N TYR A 322 -21.52 10.22 -5.49
CA TYR A 322 -22.80 10.50 -6.12
C TYR A 322 -22.59 10.92 -7.58
N SER A 323 -23.29 10.23 -8.48
CA SER A 323 -23.13 10.36 -9.93
C SER A 323 -24.17 11.23 -10.64
N GLY A 324 -25.17 11.76 -9.94
CA GLY A 324 -26.16 12.68 -10.52
C GLY A 324 -25.77 14.15 -10.44
N TYR A 325 -26.58 15.00 -11.08
CA TYR A 325 -26.51 16.46 -10.94
C TYR A 325 -27.07 16.92 -9.59
N ILE A 326 -26.23 17.58 -8.79
CA ILE A 326 -26.63 18.17 -7.51
C ILE A 326 -26.64 19.70 -7.61
N ASP A 327 -27.83 20.26 -7.44
CA ASP A 327 -28.07 21.68 -7.19
C ASP A 327 -28.76 21.95 -5.83
N SER A 328 -29.15 20.89 -5.11
CA SER A 328 -29.96 20.93 -3.88
C SER A 328 -29.15 21.04 -2.58
N ILE A 329 -27.84 20.73 -2.62
CA ILE A 329 -26.95 20.93 -1.46
C ILE A 329 -26.51 22.40 -1.41
N SER A 330 -26.72 23.06 -0.28
CA SER A 330 -26.19 24.40 -0.06
C SER A 330 -24.68 24.37 0.17
N GLN A 331 -24.05 25.46 -0.24
CA GLN A 331 -22.65 25.78 0.06
C GLN A 331 -22.33 25.69 1.57
N GLU A 332 -23.30 25.95 2.46
CA GLU A 332 -23.13 25.87 3.91
C GLU A 332 -23.06 24.42 4.40
N SER A 333 -23.94 23.55 3.91
CA SER A 333 -23.90 22.11 4.24
C SER A 333 -22.61 21.45 3.79
N LEU A 334 -22.14 21.77 2.59
CA LEU A 334 -20.86 21.25 2.09
C LEU A 334 -19.68 21.74 2.96
N HIS A 335 -19.73 22.99 3.43
CA HIS A 335 -18.75 23.53 4.37
C HIS A 335 -18.81 22.87 5.75
N ASN A 336 -20.01 22.60 6.27
CA ASN A 336 -20.22 21.89 7.54
C ASN A 336 -19.74 20.44 7.46
N LEU A 337 -19.95 19.77 6.31
CA LEU A 337 -19.40 18.44 6.05
C LEU A 337 -17.87 18.46 6.06
N TYR A 338 -17.27 19.41 5.35
CA TYR A 338 -15.82 19.62 5.33
C TYR A 338 -15.25 19.83 6.75
N LYS A 339 -15.89 20.69 7.56
CA LYS A 339 -15.49 20.91 8.96
C LYS A 339 -15.59 19.62 9.77
N SER A 340 -16.69 18.90 9.60
CA SER A 340 -16.93 17.65 10.32
C SER A 340 -15.87 16.60 10.00
N MET A 341 -15.48 16.46 8.73
CA MET A 341 -14.39 15.60 8.28
C MET A 341 -13.05 16.04 8.88
N ARG A 342 -12.76 17.34 8.86
CA ARG A 342 -11.53 17.91 9.42
C ARG A 342 -11.38 17.66 10.91
N ASP A 343 -12.46 17.86 11.64
CA ASP A 343 -12.49 17.78 13.11
C ASP A 343 -12.62 16.33 13.60
N GLY A 344 -12.78 15.36 12.68
CA GLY A 344 -12.91 13.94 12.99
C GLY A 344 -14.25 13.58 13.65
N THR A 345 -15.26 14.43 13.51
CA THR A 345 -16.60 14.21 14.10
C THR A 345 -17.46 13.25 13.28
N VAL A 346 -17.02 12.91 12.06
CA VAL A 346 -17.66 11.97 11.14
C VAL A 346 -16.65 10.93 10.65
N ARG A 347 -17.14 9.75 10.27
CA ARG A 347 -16.29 8.66 9.75
C ARG A 347 -15.89 8.87 8.29
N LEU A 348 -16.56 9.78 7.60
CA LEU A 348 -16.37 10.07 6.19
C LEU A 348 -14.94 10.55 5.90
N ARG A 349 -14.23 9.80 5.08
CA ARG A 349 -12.87 10.12 4.60
C ARG A 349 -12.85 10.60 3.15
N ARG A 350 -13.86 10.25 2.34
CA ARG A 350 -13.94 10.64 0.93
C ARG A 350 -15.35 11.05 0.54
N VAL A 351 -15.47 12.14 -0.19
CA VAL A 351 -16.72 12.59 -0.80
C VAL A 351 -16.45 12.91 -2.26
N ARG A 352 -17.20 12.32 -3.18
CA ARG A 352 -17.12 12.58 -4.62
C ARG A 352 -18.50 12.93 -5.18
N PHE A 353 -18.60 14.07 -5.84
CA PHE A 353 -19.75 14.48 -6.64
C PHE A 353 -19.29 14.56 -8.08
N HIS A 354 -19.89 13.79 -8.97
CA HIS A 354 -19.59 13.91 -10.41
C HIS A 354 -20.10 15.27 -10.91
N PHE A 355 -21.37 15.61 -10.70
CA PHE A 355 -21.91 16.86 -11.20
C PHE A 355 -22.39 17.76 -10.06
N LEU A 356 -21.56 18.75 -9.68
CA LEU A 356 -21.91 19.73 -8.64
C LEU A 356 -22.01 21.12 -9.25
N ALA A 357 -23.14 21.81 -9.03
CA ALA A 357 -23.37 23.12 -9.63
C ALA A 357 -22.26 24.12 -9.25
N GLN A 358 -21.75 24.85 -10.25
CA GLN A 358 -20.61 25.77 -10.08
C GLN A 358 -20.85 26.83 -8.99
N LYS A 359 -22.11 27.29 -8.84
CA LYS A 359 -22.51 28.22 -7.77
C LYS A 359 -22.24 27.65 -6.36
N ILE A 360 -22.46 26.35 -6.15
CA ILE A 360 -22.24 25.66 -4.87
C ILE A 360 -20.74 25.58 -4.61
N ILE A 361 -19.95 25.18 -5.61
CA ILE A 361 -18.48 25.10 -5.50
C ILE A 361 -17.89 26.47 -5.16
N ARG A 362 -18.25 27.52 -5.89
CA ARG A 362 -17.78 28.89 -5.62
C ARG A 362 -18.18 29.35 -4.22
N GLY A 363 -19.42 29.08 -3.83
CA GLY A 363 -19.93 29.34 -2.49
C GLY A 363 -19.15 28.66 -1.38
N PHE A 364 -18.91 27.35 -1.54
CA PHE A 364 -18.14 26.54 -0.61
C PHE A 364 -16.69 27.02 -0.49
N LEU A 365 -16.03 27.32 -1.61
CA LEU A 365 -14.68 27.89 -1.60
C LEU A 365 -14.64 29.24 -0.88
N ASN A 366 -15.63 30.11 -1.11
CA ASN A 366 -15.74 31.38 -0.40
C ASN A 366 -15.88 31.18 1.11
N PHE A 367 -16.64 30.17 1.58
CA PHE A 367 -16.71 29.82 3.01
C PHE A 367 -15.36 29.39 3.59
N LEU A 368 -14.51 28.76 2.78
CA LEU A 368 -13.13 28.44 3.17
C LEU A 368 -12.21 29.67 3.12
N GLY A 369 -12.68 30.83 2.66
CA GLY A 369 -11.85 32.01 2.43
C GLY A 369 -10.92 31.84 1.23
N ILE A 370 -11.34 31.06 0.23
CA ILE A 370 -10.62 30.78 -1.01
C ILE A 370 -11.43 31.37 -2.17
N SER A 371 -10.80 32.17 -3.02
CA SER A 371 -11.43 32.65 -4.26
C SER A 371 -10.53 32.39 -5.47
N ILE A 372 -11.13 32.03 -6.61
CA ILE A 372 -10.42 31.79 -7.86
C ILE A 372 -10.85 32.88 -8.84
N ARG A 373 -9.91 33.73 -9.28
CA ARG A 373 -10.19 34.85 -10.19
C ARG A 373 -9.13 34.86 -11.28
N ASN A 374 -9.55 34.86 -12.54
CA ASN A 374 -8.65 34.90 -13.71
C ASN A 374 -7.56 33.80 -13.66
N GLY A 375 -7.92 32.58 -13.25
CA GLY A 375 -6.98 31.47 -13.10
C GLY A 375 -5.95 31.62 -11.98
N GLN A 376 -6.07 32.62 -11.12
CA GLN A 376 -5.25 32.80 -9.91
C GLN A 376 -6.06 32.42 -8.67
N VAL A 377 -5.38 31.86 -7.66
CA VAL A 377 -6.01 31.48 -6.39
C VAL A 377 -5.63 32.47 -5.31
N PHE A 378 -6.66 32.97 -4.63
CA PHE A 378 -6.56 33.89 -3.50
C PHE A 378 -7.05 33.15 -2.25
N SER A 379 -6.32 33.26 -1.15
CA SER A 379 -6.70 32.65 0.12
C SER A 379 -6.07 33.37 1.30
N ASN A 380 -6.83 33.55 2.37
CA ASN A 380 -6.30 34.01 3.66
C ASN A 380 -5.78 32.85 4.54
N ARG A 381 -5.97 31.61 4.08
CA ARG A 381 -5.50 30.38 4.74
C ARG A 381 -4.18 29.93 4.13
N ASN A 382 -3.37 29.26 4.95
CA ASN A 382 -2.16 28.59 4.50
C ASN A 382 -2.50 27.30 3.73
N ILE A 383 -2.85 27.46 2.45
CA ILE A 383 -3.16 26.37 1.54
C ILE A 383 -2.06 26.19 0.51
N GLU A 384 -1.95 24.99 -0.03
CA GLU A 384 -1.12 24.73 -1.21
C GLU A 384 -2.02 24.35 -2.38
N VAL A 385 -1.76 24.94 -3.54
CA VAL A 385 -2.56 24.71 -4.73
C VAL A 385 -1.69 24.18 -5.85
N TYR A 386 -2.17 23.13 -6.51
CA TYR A 386 -1.53 22.51 -7.66
C TYR A 386 -2.53 22.41 -8.80
N LYS A 387 -2.08 22.75 -9.99
CA LYS A 387 -2.84 22.56 -11.23
C LYS A 387 -2.17 21.46 -12.02
N ASP A 388 -2.91 20.39 -12.27
CA ASP A 388 -2.50 19.33 -13.18
C ASP A 388 -3.14 19.66 -14.53
N GLU A 389 -2.33 19.83 -15.57
CA GLU A 389 -2.81 20.06 -16.94
C GLU A 389 -2.35 18.94 -17.86
N CYS A 390 -3.21 18.46 -18.75
CA CYS A 390 -2.82 17.54 -19.81
C CYS A 390 -2.03 18.30 -20.88
N ASP A 391 -0.82 17.80 -21.20
CA ASP A 391 0.01 18.35 -22.29
C ASP A 391 -0.32 17.58 -23.58
N ASP A 392 -1.56 17.71 -24.03
CA ASP A 392 -1.99 17.12 -25.31
C ASP A 392 -1.36 17.96 -26.43
N GLY A 393 -0.25 17.46 -26.98
CA GLY A 393 0.72 18.22 -27.77
C GLY A 393 0.16 19.01 -28.96
N ASP A 394 0.76 20.18 -29.20
CA ASP A 394 0.84 21.07 -30.37
C ASP A 394 -0.36 21.30 -31.31
N ASN A 395 -1.52 20.69 -31.10
CA ASN A 395 -2.74 21.03 -31.83
C ASN A 395 -3.30 22.34 -31.29
N GLU A 396 -2.75 23.46 -31.77
CA GLU A 396 -3.19 24.83 -31.45
C GLU A 396 -4.70 25.06 -31.66
N ARG A 397 -5.36 24.22 -32.46
CA ARG A 397 -6.81 24.27 -32.71
C ARG A 397 -7.68 23.74 -31.58
N ASP A 398 -7.14 22.97 -30.62
CA ASP A 398 -7.91 22.38 -29.50
C ASP A 398 -7.69 23.07 -28.14
N ASN A 399 -7.11 24.28 -28.13
CA ASN A 399 -6.82 25.01 -26.89
C ASN A 399 -8.07 25.29 -26.02
N GLU A 400 -9.28 25.27 -26.58
CA GLU A 400 -10.54 25.47 -25.86
C GLU A 400 -10.97 24.24 -25.03
N ARG A 401 -10.33 23.07 -25.20
CA ARG A 401 -10.75 21.82 -24.53
C ARG A 401 -9.78 21.27 -23.48
N ARG A 402 -8.80 22.07 -23.05
CA ARG A 402 -7.80 21.59 -22.06
C ARG A 402 -8.49 21.22 -20.74
N GLN A 403 -8.44 19.93 -20.43
CA GLN A 403 -8.82 19.42 -19.12
C GLN A 403 -7.76 19.79 -18.10
N TYR A 404 -8.21 20.21 -16.92
CA TYR A 404 -7.30 20.45 -15.81
C TYR A 404 -7.90 19.92 -14.51
N VAL A 405 -7.01 19.46 -13.64
CA VAL A 405 -7.36 19.05 -12.28
C VAL A 405 -6.73 20.03 -11.30
N LEU A 406 -7.56 20.80 -10.59
CA LEU A 406 -7.11 21.69 -9.55
C LEU A 406 -7.13 20.95 -8.20
N ASN A 407 -6.00 20.94 -7.51
CA ASN A 407 -5.81 20.30 -6.22
C ASN A 407 -5.50 21.36 -5.17
N ILE A 408 -6.39 21.53 -4.20
CA ILE A 408 -6.21 22.44 -3.05
C ILE A 408 -5.97 21.60 -1.80
N PHE A 409 -4.83 21.80 -1.15
CA PHE A 409 -4.45 21.12 0.08
C PHE A 409 -4.56 22.08 1.27
N ASP A 410 -5.30 21.66 2.29
CA ASP A 410 -5.57 22.42 3.51
C ASP A 410 -5.37 21.50 4.72
N GLY A 411 -4.17 21.52 5.29
CA GLY A 411 -3.75 20.51 6.27
C GLY A 411 -3.65 19.12 5.63
N ILE A 412 -4.37 18.14 6.19
CA ILE A 412 -4.45 16.75 5.67
C ILE A 412 -5.62 16.53 4.70
N LEU A 413 -6.39 17.57 4.39
CA LEU A 413 -7.49 17.52 3.42
C LEU A 413 -7.01 17.92 2.03
N GLN A 414 -7.53 17.24 1.02
CA GLN A 414 -7.37 17.55 -0.39
C GLN A 414 -8.75 17.80 -0.99
N ILE A 415 -8.91 18.95 -1.66
CA ILE A 415 -10.08 19.28 -2.47
C ILE A 415 -9.64 19.25 -3.91
N GLU A 416 -10.25 18.39 -4.71
CA GLU A 416 -9.92 18.13 -6.10
C GLU A 416 -11.10 18.54 -6.99
N PHE A 417 -10.80 19.31 -8.04
CA PHE A 417 -11.76 19.73 -9.06
C PHE A 417 -11.26 19.26 -10.42
N ASN A 418 -12.05 18.46 -11.13
CA ASN A 418 -11.83 18.19 -12.54
C ASN A 418 -12.76 19.09 -13.36
N GLY A 419 -12.17 19.92 -14.23
CA GLY A 419 -12.94 20.85 -15.05
C GLY A 419 -12.41 20.96 -16.47
N LYS A 420 -13.30 21.35 -17.38
CA LYS A 420 -12.93 21.84 -18.72
C LYS A 420 -12.95 23.36 -18.72
N ASN A 421 -12.02 23.94 -19.47
CA ASN A 421 -11.88 25.38 -19.57
C ASN A 421 -12.74 25.94 -20.71
N ASP A 422 -14.06 26.03 -20.52
CA ASP A 422 -14.99 26.55 -21.53
C ASP A 422 -15.06 28.10 -21.53
N GLY A 423 -13.95 28.79 -21.27
CA GLY A 423 -13.89 30.25 -21.13
C GLY A 423 -14.21 30.78 -19.73
N GLU A 424 -15.10 31.76 -19.59
CA GLU A 424 -15.48 32.35 -18.28
C GLU A 424 -16.29 31.37 -17.39
N ASN A 425 -16.84 30.31 -18.00
CA ASN A 425 -17.67 29.31 -17.34
C ASN A 425 -16.93 27.97 -17.27
N CYS A 426 -16.12 27.77 -16.23
CA CYS A 426 -15.55 26.45 -15.98
C CYS A 426 -16.64 25.48 -15.50
N THR A 427 -16.94 24.47 -16.31
CA THR A 427 -17.80 23.33 -15.96
C THR A 427 -16.97 22.33 -15.16
N CYS A 428 -17.41 22.01 -13.94
CA CYS A 428 -16.77 21.02 -13.07
C CYS A 428 -17.51 19.68 -13.21
N PHE A 429 -16.80 18.65 -13.67
CA PHE A 429 -17.34 17.30 -13.92
C PHE A 429 -16.95 16.29 -12.84
N ASP A 430 -16.09 16.68 -11.90
CA ASP A 430 -15.84 15.92 -10.68
C ASP A 430 -15.34 16.86 -9.59
N PHE A 431 -16.01 16.82 -8.44
CA PHE A 431 -15.59 17.45 -7.20
C PHE A 431 -15.32 16.38 -6.16
N THR A 432 -14.11 16.35 -5.60
CA THR A 432 -13.75 15.37 -4.56
C THR A 432 -13.14 16.05 -3.34
N ILE A 433 -13.56 15.66 -2.13
CA ILE A 433 -12.88 15.97 -0.87
C ILE A 433 -12.30 14.67 -0.30
N ASN A 434 -10.99 14.62 -0.07
CA ASN A 434 -10.29 13.49 0.52
C ASN A 434 -9.62 13.90 1.84
N LEU A 435 -9.85 13.13 2.90
CA LEU A 435 -9.16 13.22 4.19
C LEU A 435 -8.08 12.13 4.27
N HIS A 436 -6.82 12.53 4.16
CA HIS A 436 -5.69 11.60 4.20
C HIS A 436 -5.40 11.14 5.63
N SER A 437 -4.98 9.87 5.78
CA SER A 437 -4.74 9.27 7.10
C SER A 437 -3.60 9.92 7.87
N ASN A 438 -2.61 10.47 7.16
CA ASN A 438 -1.49 11.21 7.75
C ASN A 438 -0.78 12.10 6.70
N LEU A 439 0.15 12.92 7.18
CA LEU A 439 0.92 13.85 6.37
C LEU A 439 1.84 13.16 5.35
N GLU A 440 2.31 11.94 5.61
CA GLU A 440 3.16 11.19 4.69
C GLU A 440 2.37 10.75 3.44
N VAL A 441 1.16 10.22 3.63
CA VAL A 441 0.23 9.88 2.54
C VAL A 441 -0.09 11.13 1.72
N LEU A 442 -0.40 12.25 2.39
CA LEU A 442 -0.64 13.53 1.72
C LEU A 442 0.56 13.99 0.88
N ASN A 443 1.78 13.93 1.43
CA ASN A 443 2.99 14.36 0.72
C ASN A 443 3.29 13.48 -0.49
N ARG A 444 2.99 12.17 -0.42
CA ARG A 444 3.03 11.29 -1.60
C ARG A 444 2.05 11.73 -2.67
N VAL A 445 0.84 12.12 -2.28
CA VAL A 445 -0.19 12.60 -3.22
C VAL A 445 0.22 13.96 -3.82
N LYS A 446 0.78 14.89 -3.03
CA LYS A 446 1.31 16.18 -3.53
C LYS A 446 2.41 16.01 -4.58
N GLY A 447 3.27 15.01 -4.40
CA GLY A 447 4.38 14.72 -5.31
C GLY A 447 3.98 14.05 -6.63
N LYS A 448 2.73 13.60 -6.78
CA LYS A 448 2.27 12.81 -7.94
C LYS A 448 1.10 13.50 -8.64
N ALA A 449 1.25 13.83 -9.92
CA ALA A 449 0.13 14.29 -10.74
C ALA A 449 -1.03 13.28 -10.71
N CYS A 450 -2.28 13.75 -10.83
CA CYS A 450 -3.47 12.89 -10.76
C CYS A 450 -3.42 11.77 -11.84
N LEU A 451 -2.86 12.08 -13.00
CA LEU A 451 -2.64 11.15 -14.12
C LEU A 451 -1.21 11.27 -14.64
N GLU A 452 -0.64 10.18 -15.17
CA GLU A 452 0.76 10.13 -15.66
C GLU A 452 1.03 11.13 -16.80
N GLN A 453 0.00 11.45 -17.58
CA GLN A 453 0.06 12.40 -18.70
C GLN A 453 -0.06 13.87 -18.27
N PHE A 454 -0.40 14.15 -17.00
CA PHE A 454 -0.63 15.50 -16.54
C PHE A 454 0.67 16.10 -15.98
N LYS A 455 0.95 17.34 -16.38
CA LYS A 455 2.02 18.14 -15.79
C LYS A 455 1.47 18.89 -14.57
N ARG A 456 1.94 18.51 -13.39
CA ARG A 456 1.62 19.20 -12.14
C ARG A 456 2.43 20.49 -11.99
N THR A 457 1.74 21.62 -11.86
CA THR A 457 2.34 22.93 -11.60
C THR A 457 1.82 23.48 -10.27
N ARG A 458 2.73 23.83 -9.37
CA ARG A 458 2.35 24.52 -8.12
C ARG A 458 1.93 25.95 -8.46
N MET A 459 0.73 26.34 -8.02
CA MET A 459 0.22 27.69 -8.22
C MET A 459 0.64 28.61 -7.08
N ASN A 460 0.81 29.89 -7.40
CA ASN A 460 0.95 30.93 -6.37
C ASN A 460 -0.43 31.17 -5.72
N VAL A 461 -0.43 31.28 -4.39
CA VAL A 461 -1.61 31.63 -3.61
C VAL A 461 -1.41 33.05 -3.09
N TYR A 462 -2.33 33.95 -3.44
CA TYR A 462 -2.26 35.36 -3.08
C TYR A 462 -3.14 35.67 -1.86
N PRO A 463 -2.79 36.62 -0.99
CA PRO A 463 -3.69 37.09 0.06
C PRO A 463 -4.94 37.73 -0.55
N ASP A 464 -6.13 37.49 0.02
CA ASP A 464 -7.41 37.94 -0.56
C ASP A 464 -7.59 39.47 -0.55
N TRP A 465 -6.88 40.18 0.34
CA TRP A 465 -6.84 41.64 0.38
C TRP A 465 -6.05 42.26 -0.79
N MET A 466 -5.27 41.46 -1.51
CA MET A 466 -4.49 41.93 -2.64
C MET A 466 -5.43 42.10 -3.85
N THR A 467 -5.95 43.30 -4.06
CA THR A 467 -6.72 43.62 -5.28
C THR A 467 -5.87 43.28 -6.49
N ALA A 468 -6.39 42.45 -7.40
CA ALA A 468 -5.70 42.00 -8.61
C ALA A 468 -4.97 43.20 -9.22
N PRO A 469 -3.63 43.23 -9.20
CA PRO A 469 -2.92 44.41 -9.60
C PRO A 469 -3.19 44.64 -11.09
N THR A 470 -3.19 45.90 -11.51
CA THR A 470 -3.30 46.36 -12.91
C THR A 470 -2.11 45.91 -13.77
N TRP A 471 -1.81 44.61 -13.77
CA TRP A 471 -0.68 43.94 -14.42
C TRP A 471 -0.84 43.84 -15.93
N THR A 472 -2.07 43.93 -16.44
CA THR A 472 -2.35 43.96 -17.88
C THR A 472 -1.78 45.20 -18.57
N ARG A 473 -1.50 46.30 -17.85
CA ARG A 473 -0.88 47.50 -18.45
C ARG A 473 0.63 47.36 -18.60
N THR A 474 1.33 46.88 -17.57
CA THR A 474 2.81 46.92 -17.54
C THR A 474 3.49 45.90 -18.46
N ARG A 475 2.85 44.77 -18.80
CA ARG A 475 3.41 43.79 -19.74
C ARG A 475 3.21 44.20 -21.20
N ALA A 476 2.10 44.88 -21.52
CA ALA A 476 1.88 45.49 -22.83
C ALA A 476 2.79 46.71 -23.06
N GLU A 477 3.10 47.49 -22.01
CA GLU A 477 4.06 48.60 -22.08
C GLU A 477 5.51 48.09 -22.29
N ARG A 478 5.94 47.02 -21.60
CA ARG A 478 7.30 46.45 -21.76
C ARG A 478 7.53 45.79 -23.11
N LEU A 479 6.49 45.23 -23.74
CA LEU A 479 6.59 44.68 -25.09
C LEU A 479 6.54 45.77 -26.17
N ARG A 480 6.01 46.97 -25.88
CA ARG A 480 6.06 48.13 -26.78
C ARG A 480 7.39 48.90 -26.73
N THR A 481 8.13 48.85 -25.62
CA THR A 481 9.44 49.53 -25.52
C THR A 481 10.63 48.71 -26.02
N SER A 482 10.44 47.44 -26.43
CA SER A 482 11.53 46.55 -26.87
C SER A 482 11.78 46.50 -28.38
N SER A 483 11.03 47.25 -29.21
CA SER A 483 11.13 47.18 -30.69
C SER A 483 11.90 48.32 -31.36
N ARG A 484 12.66 49.14 -30.62
CA ARG A 484 13.55 50.17 -31.21
C ARG A 484 14.94 50.14 -30.59
N GLY A 485 15.95 49.74 -31.36
CA GLY A 485 17.35 50.08 -31.07
C GLY A 485 18.38 49.00 -31.38
N LYS A 486 18.93 49.05 -32.59
CA LYS A 486 20.06 48.26 -33.11
C LYS A 486 21.39 48.57 -32.39
N THR A 487 22.20 47.50 -32.26
CA THR A 487 23.69 47.43 -32.28
C THR A 487 24.53 48.42 -31.47
N ARG A 488 25.35 47.87 -30.56
CA ARG A 488 26.83 48.06 -30.58
C ARG A 488 27.55 47.03 -29.71
N HIS A 489 28.56 46.41 -30.31
CA HIS A 489 29.59 45.60 -29.67
C HIS A 489 30.40 46.43 -28.67
N PHE A 490 30.71 45.87 -27.50
CA PHE A 490 32.05 45.97 -26.90
C PHE A 490 32.26 44.79 -25.94
N ALA A 491 33.35 44.05 -26.19
CA ALA A 491 33.86 43.00 -25.33
C ALA A 491 34.61 43.62 -24.14
N TRP A 492 34.58 43.00 -22.96
CA TRP A 492 35.70 43.03 -22.04
C TRP A 492 35.73 41.80 -21.11
N ARG A 493 36.94 41.26 -20.94
CA ARG A 493 37.32 40.10 -20.12
C ARG A 493 37.25 40.46 -18.63
N ALA A 494 37.03 39.45 -17.77
CA ALA A 494 37.36 39.52 -16.35
C ALA A 494 38.36 38.41 -15.99
N THR A 495 39.56 38.82 -15.58
CA THR A 495 40.60 37.98 -14.99
C THR A 495 40.81 38.42 -13.53
N ARG A 496 40.65 37.45 -12.62
CA ARG A 496 41.27 37.20 -11.30
C ARG A 496 41.54 38.32 -10.27
N ALA A 497 41.29 37.88 -9.02
CA ALA A 497 42.05 38.04 -7.77
C ALA A 497 41.96 39.41 -7.08
N SER A 498 42.10 39.55 -5.76
CA SER A 498 42.13 38.70 -4.55
C SER A 498 42.52 39.69 -3.45
N SER A 499 41.88 39.71 -2.27
CA SER A 499 42.61 40.05 -1.05
C SER A 499 41.92 39.56 0.22
N CYS A 500 42.80 39.09 1.09
CA CYS A 500 42.64 38.40 2.35
C CYS A 500 42.14 39.29 3.51
N LEU A 501 41.65 38.66 4.58
CA LEU A 501 42.20 38.87 5.94
C LEU A 501 41.68 37.83 6.95
N THR A 502 42.56 36.89 7.30
CA THR A 502 42.53 36.06 8.51
C THR A 502 43.07 36.86 9.71
N ARG A 503 42.57 36.61 10.92
CA ARG A 503 43.31 36.96 12.15
C ARG A 503 43.04 35.95 13.27
N ALA A 504 44.13 35.30 13.70
CA ALA A 504 44.27 34.49 14.90
C ALA A 504 44.66 35.38 16.10
N GLY A 505 44.47 34.87 17.32
CA GLY A 505 45.05 35.46 18.53
C GLY A 505 44.59 34.78 19.82
N ASN A 506 45.38 33.82 20.29
CA ASN A 506 45.52 33.46 21.71
C ASN A 506 46.45 34.49 22.38
N PRO A 507 46.40 34.67 23.71
CA PRO A 507 47.61 34.32 24.47
C PRO A 507 47.37 33.77 25.90
N GLU A 508 48.51 33.37 26.46
CA GLU A 508 48.83 32.54 27.62
C GLU A 508 48.63 33.12 29.04
N MET A 509 48.70 32.17 29.98
CA MET A 509 49.33 32.19 31.31
C MET A 509 49.03 33.30 32.32
N ARG A 510 48.55 32.87 33.50
CA ARG A 510 49.08 33.35 34.77
C ARG A 510 49.23 32.21 35.78
N THR A 511 50.45 32.08 36.25
CA THR A 511 50.96 31.27 37.36
C THR A 511 50.57 31.87 38.71
N GLY A 512 50.62 31.07 39.78
CA GLY A 512 50.88 31.60 41.12
C GLY A 512 50.08 31.04 42.29
N ARG A 513 50.52 29.87 42.78
CA ARG A 513 50.97 29.61 44.16
C ARG A 513 50.03 29.75 45.38
N GLU A 514 49.91 28.59 46.03
CA GLU A 514 50.30 28.28 47.44
C GLU A 514 49.51 28.92 48.61
N GLU A 515 48.96 28.02 49.43
CA GLU A 515 49.43 27.69 50.79
C GLU A 515 48.34 27.55 51.87
N THR A 516 48.48 26.43 52.58
CA THR A 516 48.12 26.14 53.99
C THR A 516 46.72 25.61 54.36
N SER A 517 46.63 24.27 54.36
CA SER A 517 46.84 23.44 55.57
C SER A 517 45.91 23.62 56.79
N SER A 518 45.23 22.51 57.09
CA SER A 518 45.01 21.90 58.42
C SER A 518 44.23 22.66 59.50
N HIS A 519 43.10 22.10 59.92
CA HIS A 519 43.05 21.26 61.12
C HIS A 519 41.66 20.64 61.38
N THR A 520 41.70 19.33 61.61
CA THR A 520 40.82 18.53 62.48
C THR A 520 40.30 19.28 63.70
N THR A 521 39.04 19.06 64.11
CA THR A 521 38.65 18.74 65.51
C THR A 521 37.23 18.18 65.57
N SER A 522 37.15 16.99 66.15
CA SER A 522 35.97 16.31 66.70
C SER A 522 35.27 17.13 67.78
N GLN A 523 33.93 17.09 67.88
CA GLN A 523 33.24 16.63 69.10
C GLN A 523 31.74 16.97 69.14
N ARG A 524 31.02 15.97 69.66
CA ARG A 524 29.91 16.06 70.64
C ARG A 524 28.54 16.57 70.20
N SER A 525 27.66 15.57 70.04
CA SER A 525 26.50 15.31 70.90
C SER A 525 25.68 16.50 71.39
N SER A 526 24.43 16.56 70.94
CA SER A 526 23.33 16.88 71.85
C SER A 526 22.10 16.04 71.54
N SER A 527 21.70 15.34 72.59
CA SER A 527 20.47 14.61 72.82
C SER A 527 19.26 15.53 72.81
N ALA A 528 18.15 15.09 72.21
CA ALA A 528 16.81 15.45 72.70
C ALA A 528 15.79 14.37 72.33
N SER A 529 15.41 13.65 73.36
CA SER A 529 14.41 12.61 73.44
C SER A 529 13.01 13.14 73.12
N ARG A 530 12.21 12.38 72.38
CA ARG A 530 10.75 12.33 72.58
C ARG A 530 10.21 10.96 72.17
N SER A 531 10.01 10.13 73.19
CA SER A 531 9.24 8.90 73.18
C SER A 531 7.74 9.20 73.18
N ARG A 532 6.99 8.42 72.40
CA ARG A 532 5.59 7.94 72.54
C ARG A 532 5.21 7.41 71.15
N SER A 533 4.62 6.25 70.93
CA SER A 533 4.25 5.08 71.70
C SER A 533 3.41 4.21 70.72
N ILE A 534 3.37 2.90 70.95
CA ILE A 534 2.36 1.92 70.47
C ILE A 534 2.65 1.15 69.15
N GLN A 535 3.05 -0.11 69.36
CA GLN A 535 2.57 -1.35 68.74
C GLN A 535 1.99 -1.29 67.32
N ALA A 536 2.68 -1.97 66.39
CA ALA A 536 2.05 -2.86 65.41
C ALA A 536 3.10 -3.84 64.87
N LEU A 537 3.25 -4.99 65.54
CA LEU A 537 3.80 -6.19 64.91
C LEU A 537 2.74 -6.70 63.92
N ARG A 538 2.75 -6.15 62.70
CA ARG A 538 2.13 -6.79 61.55
C ARG A 538 3.16 -7.73 60.96
N SER A 539 2.87 -9.02 61.04
CA SER A 539 3.42 -10.03 60.15
C SER A 539 3.39 -9.47 58.72
N ASN A 540 4.56 -9.28 58.12
CA ASN A 540 4.64 -9.03 56.69
C ASN A 540 3.87 -10.16 56.00
N PRO A 541 2.89 -9.87 55.13
CA PRO A 541 2.34 -10.91 54.27
C PRO A 541 3.51 -11.54 53.50
N PRO A 542 3.52 -12.88 53.31
CA PRO A 542 4.53 -13.50 52.47
C PRO A 542 4.54 -12.76 51.13
N PRO A 543 5.73 -12.48 50.55
CA PRO A 543 5.79 -11.86 49.24
C PRO A 543 4.92 -12.68 48.28
N PRO A 544 4.16 -12.02 47.38
CA PRO A 544 3.39 -12.73 46.37
C PRO A 544 4.30 -13.72 45.65
N PRO A 545 3.79 -14.91 45.25
CA PRO A 545 4.60 -15.91 44.57
C PRO A 545 5.34 -15.24 43.42
N SER A 546 6.68 -15.32 43.45
CA SER A 546 7.50 -14.66 42.46
C SER A 546 7.17 -15.25 41.08
N SER A 547 6.77 -14.39 40.16
CA SER A 547 6.62 -14.72 38.75
C SER A 547 7.82 -15.56 38.24
N LEU A 548 7.56 -16.58 37.42
CA LEU A 548 8.60 -17.48 36.89
C LEU A 548 9.73 -16.65 36.24
N PHE A 549 9.37 -15.68 35.39
CA PHE A 549 10.37 -14.84 34.71
C PHE A 549 11.21 -14.04 35.70
N ARG A 550 10.60 -13.53 36.78
CA ARG A 550 11.32 -12.82 37.85
C ARG A 550 12.38 -13.70 38.49
N ALA A 551 12.04 -14.94 38.84
CA ALA A 551 12.99 -15.88 39.42
C ALA A 551 14.15 -16.20 38.46
N LEU A 552 13.86 -16.39 37.17
CA LEU A 552 14.87 -16.66 36.14
C LEU A 552 15.82 -15.48 35.93
N PHE A 553 15.29 -14.26 35.82
CA PHE A 553 16.11 -13.04 35.70
C PHE A 553 16.94 -12.80 36.96
N ASP A 554 16.37 -12.96 38.16
CA ASP A 554 17.08 -12.79 39.42
C ASP A 554 18.24 -13.81 39.53
N ALA A 555 18.04 -15.04 39.04
CA ALA A 555 19.10 -16.06 38.96
C ALA A 555 20.20 -15.70 37.93
N ALA A 556 19.83 -15.21 36.74
CA ALA A 556 20.80 -14.77 35.73
C ALA A 556 21.63 -13.56 36.20
N LEU A 557 21.04 -12.71 37.03
CA LEU A 557 21.62 -11.47 37.54
C LEU A 557 22.25 -11.59 38.93
N ALA A 558 22.38 -12.81 39.47
CA ALA A 558 22.88 -13.06 40.82
C ALA A 558 24.26 -12.45 41.12
N GLU A 559 25.11 -12.28 40.10
CA GLU A 559 26.41 -11.64 40.22
C GLU A 559 26.35 -10.16 39.75
N PRO A 560 26.78 -9.17 40.54
CA PRO A 560 26.47 -7.75 40.31
C PRO A 560 27.02 -7.17 39.00
N ASP A 561 28.10 -7.73 38.47
CA ASP A 561 28.76 -7.26 37.25
C ASP A 561 28.80 -8.33 36.14
N ASP A 562 28.09 -9.46 36.30
CA ASP A 562 28.10 -10.55 35.32
C ASP A 562 26.71 -11.14 35.06
N VAL A 563 26.62 -12.00 34.05
CA VAL A 563 25.39 -12.71 33.67
C VAL A 563 25.69 -14.20 33.58
N LEU A 564 25.00 -14.99 34.40
CA LEU A 564 25.16 -16.45 34.42
C LEU A 564 24.52 -17.11 33.19
N LEU A 565 25.24 -18.01 32.52
CA LEU A 565 24.81 -18.54 31.22
C LEU A 565 23.68 -19.55 31.29
N LEU A 566 23.67 -20.43 32.29
CA LEU A 566 22.59 -21.43 32.42
C LEU A 566 21.24 -20.77 32.75
N PRO A 567 21.13 -19.88 33.75
CA PRO A 567 19.89 -19.14 33.97
C PRO A 567 19.48 -18.26 32.78
N LEU A 568 20.46 -17.68 32.06
CA LEU A 568 20.18 -16.95 30.82
C LEU A 568 19.55 -17.86 29.76
N ALA A 569 20.07 -19.07 29.59
CA ALA A 569 19.52 -20.07 28.68
C ALA A 569 18.07 -20.45 29.06
N ASP A 570 17.78 -20.55 30.35
CA ASP A 570 16.43 -20.83 30.87
C ASP A 570 15.44 -19.68 30.59
N ILE A 571 15.88 -18.41 30.65
CA ILE A 571 15.07 -17.26 30.23
C ILE A 571 14.68 -17.39 28.75
N TYR A 572 15.65 -17.70 27.88
CA TYR A 572 15.36 -17.83 26.45
C TYR A 572 14.54 -19.07 26.11
N GLU A 573 14.68 -20.16 26.87
CA GLU A 573 13.80 -21.33 26.73
C GLU A 573 12.36 -20.97 27.09
N ALA A 574 12.14 -20.22 28.18
CA ALA A 574 10.81 -19.71 28.52
C ALA A 574 10.23 -18.81 27.40
N ILE A 575 11.04 -17.90 26.85
CA ILE A 575 10.65 -17.06 25.70
C ILE A 575 10.32 -17.93 24.46
N SER A 576 11.14 -18.94 24.15
CA SER A 576 10.88 -19.89 23.07
C SER A 576 9.54 -20.59 23.25
N ASN A 577 9.30 -21.16 24.44
CA ASN A 577 8.07 -21.88 24.78
C ASN A 577 6.83 -20.99 24.65
N MET A 578 6.96 -19.69 24.97
CA MET A 578 5.88 -18.72 24.76
C MET A 578 5.56 -18.60 23.27
N MET A 579 6.59 -18.41 22.45
CA MET A 579 6.48 -18.23 21.01
C MET A 579 6.08 -19.52 20.27
N SER A 580 6.28 -20.70 20.87
CA SER A 580 5.87 -21.99 20.30
C SER A 580 4.36 -22.10 20.08
N SER A 581 3.55 -21.30 20.77
CA SER A 581 2.10 -21.24 20.55
C SER A 581 1.69 -20.38 19.35
N TRP A 582 2.63 -19.63 18.75
CA TRP A 582 2.33 -18.70 17.67
C TRP A 582 2.33 -19.40 16.30
N SER A 583 2.02 -18.64 15.24
CA SER A 583 1.88 -19.15 13.87
C SER A 583 3.07 -20.00 13.41
N CYS A 584 2.83 -20.96 12.50
CA CYS A 584 3.85 -21.89 12.02
C CYS A 584 5.09 -21.20 11.43
N VAL A 585 4.93 -19.98 10.92
CA VAL A 585 6.01 -19.19 10.32
C VAL A 585 6.98 -18.64 11.38
N ILE A 586 6.52 -18.43 12.62
CA ILE A 586 7.35 -17.99 13.75
C ILE A 586 8.17 -19.14 14.34
N GLN A 587 7.74 -20.39 14.12
CA GLN A 587 8.45 -21.58 14.60
C GLN A 587 9.89 -21.67 14.07
N ALA A 588 10.17 -21.10 12.91
CA ALA A 588 11.53 -20.93 12.40
C ALA A 588 12.44 -20.16 13.37
N ALA A 589 11.94 -19.06 13.93
CA ALA A 589 12.68 -18.27 14.92
C ALA A 589 12.79 -19.00 16.26
N VAL A 590 11.75 -19.75 16.66
CA VAL A 590 11.76 -20.58 17.87
C VAL A 590 12.80 -21.70 17.78
N ALA A 591 12.90 -22.38 16.64
CA ALA A 591 13.88 -23.43 16.41
C ALA A 591 15.32 -22.88 16.45
N ASP A 592 15.55 -21.70 15.85
CA ASP A 592 16.83 -21.00 15.92
C ASP A 592 17.19 -20.63 17.37
N LEU A 593 16.24 -20.09 18.14
CA LEU A 593 16.46 -19.74 19.54
C LEU A 593 16.75 -20.97 20.41
N SER A 594 16.00 -22.06 20.21
CA SER A 594 16.18 -23.32 20.95
C SER A 594 17.53 -23.96 20.66
N ARG A 595 18.00 -23.92 19.41
CA ARG A 595 19.35 -24.39 19.04
C ARG A 595 20.45 -23.59 19.76
N LYS A 596 20.29 -22.27 19.86
CA LYS A 596 21.24 -21.40 20.58
C LYS A 596 21.28 -21.71 22.08
N VAL A 597 20.12 -21.93 22.69
CA VAL A 597 19.98 -22.37 24.09
C VAL A 597 20.72 -23.70 24.30
N GLU A 598 20.51 -24.70 23.46
CA GLU A 598 21.16 -26.00 23.63
C GLU A 598 22.68 -25.93 23.44
N ARG A 599 23.17 -25.10 22.51
CA ARG A 599 24.62 -24.86 22.35
C ARG A 599 25.25 -24.25 23.59
N ILE A 600 24.58 -23.30 24.25
CA ILE A 600 25.05 -22.73 25.52
C ILE A 600 25.10 -23.80 26.60
N ARG A 601 24.04 -24.62 26.72
CA ARG A 601 23.98 -25.71 27.70
C ARG A 601 25.07 -26.76 27.45
N ALA A 602 25.29 -27.16 26.20
CA ALA A 602 26.36 -28.09 25.82
C ALA A 602 27.74 -27.53 26.20
N ALA A 603 28.04 -26.28 25.84
CA ALA A 603 29.30 -25.65 26.20
C ALA A 603 29.51 -25.55 27.72
N ALA A 604 28.47 -25.21 28.48
CA ALA A 604 28.49 -25.16 29.94
C ALA A 604 28.64 -26.55 30.59
N ARG A 605 28.17 -27.64 29.94
CA ARG A 605 28.43 -29.01 30.39
C ARG A 605 29.88 -29.43 30.13
N ASP A 606 30.40 -29.11 28.94
CA ASP A 606 31.73 -29.54 28.52
C ASP A 606 32.85 -28.76 29.23
N HIS A 607 32.66 -27.45 29.44
CA HIS A 607 33.63 -26.61 30.14
C HIS A 607 32.93 -25.69 31.17
N PRO A 608 32.50 -26.24 32.34
CA PRO A 608 31.66 -25.53 33.30
C PRO A 608 32.26 -24.22 33.83
N HIS A 609 33.58 -24.16 34.00
CA HIS A 609 34.25 -22.95 34.47
C HIS A 609 34.43 -21.90 33.37
N ALA A 610 34.65 -22.32 32.13
CA ALA A 610 34.82 -21.42 31.00
C ALA A 610 33.49 -20.76 30.61
N TYR A 611 32.41 -21.53 30.61
CA TYR A 611 31.07 -21.08 30.20
C TYR A 611 30.12 -20.91 31.39
N ARG A 612 30.65 -20.50 32.55
CA ARG A 612 29.83 -20.16 33.73
C ARG A 612 29.02 -18.88 33.51
N SER A 613 29.68 -17.84 33.02
CA SER A 613 29.11 -16.52 32.84
C SER A 613 29.48 -15.91 31.49
N MET A 614 28.82 -14.82 31.11
CA MET A 614 29.12 -14.09 29.88
C MET A 614 30.57 -13.60 29.85
N LYS A 615 31.11 -13.07 30.98
CA LYS A 615 32.52 -12.64 31.02
C LYS A 615 33.50 -13.79 30.88
N THR A 616 33.30 -14.90 31.61
CA THR A 616 34.25 -16.03 31.53
C THR A 616 34.25 -16.66 30.14
N ALA A 617 33.07 -16.72 29.50
CA ALA A 617 32.93 -17.25 28.14
C ALA A 617 33.68 -16.37 27.13
N ALA A 618 33.51 -15.05 27.20
CA ALA A 618 34.16 -14.11 26.30
C ALA A 618 35.70 -14.14 26.45
N VAL A 619 36.20 -14.14 27.70
CA VAL A 619 37.63 -14.28 28.00
C VAL A 619 38.19 -15.62 27.49
N HIS A 620 37.48 -16.72 27.72
CA HIS A 620 37.91 -18.05 27.29
C HIS A 620 37.98 -18.14 25.76
N GLU A 621 36.93 -17.73 25.04
CA GLU A 621 36.88 -17.83 23.59
C GLU A 621 37.84 -16.89 22.89
N ARG A 622 38.13 -15.72 23.49
CA ARG A 622 39.21 -14.84 23.04
C ARG A 622 40.56 -15.51 23.20
N ALA A 623 40.84 -16.12 24.35
CA ALA A 623 42.11 -16.78 24.62
C ALA A 623 42.38 -17.97 23.67
N VAL A 624 41.33 -18.73 23.33
CA VAL A 624 41.42 -19.90 22.42
C VAL A 624 41.36 -19.48 20.94
N GLY A 625 41.09 -18.21 20.63
CA GLY A 625 40.90 -17.73 19.26
C GLY A 625 39.65 -18.29 18.56
N SER A 626 38.70 -18.83 19.34
CA SER A 626 37.44 -19.40 18.85
C SER A 626 36.51 -18.33 18.27
N PHE A 627 36.64 -17.08 18.76
CA PHE A 627 35.87 -15.91 18.34
C PHE A 627 35.91 -15.65 16.81
N MET A 628 36.98 -16.06 16.11
CA MET A 628 37.20 -15.79 14.68
C MET A 628 36.92 -16.98 13.75
N ARG A 629 36.50 -18.14 14.29
CA ARG A 629 36.22 -19.30 13.44
C ARG A 629 34.89 -19.10 12.71
N LYS A 630 34.94 -19.09 11.37
CA LYS A 630 33.75 -18.99 10.51
C LYS A 630 32.80 -20.16 10.75
N GLU A 631 33.38 -21.34 10.97
CA GLU A 631 32.66 -22.59 11.19
C GLU A 631 32.08 -22.61 12.61
N ASN A 632 30.74 -22.56 12.66
CA ASN A 632 29.86 -22.69 13.82
C ASN A 632 29.69 -21.50 14.77
N GLY A 633 30.51 -20.45 14.74
CA GLY A 633 30.35 -19.28 15.62
C GLY A 633 30.58 -19.61 17.11
N GLY A 634 31.43 -18.87 17.81
CA GLY A 634 31.62 -19.10 19.25
C GLY A 634 30.36 -18.84 20.07
N ILE A 635 30.30 -19.33 21.31
CA ILE A 635 29.24 -19.01 22.29
C ILE A 635 29.10 -17.50 22.46
N THR A 636 30.18 -16.73 22.39
CA THR A 636 30.16 -15.26 22.44
C THR A 636 29.33 -14.67 21.30
N GLN A 637 29.40 -15.24 20.09
CA GLN A 637 28.59 -14.79 18.95
C GLN A 637 27.10 -15.12 19.14
N ILE A 638 26.81 -16.29 19.72
CA ILE A 638 25.45 -16.65 20.13
C ILE A 638 24.93 -15.63 21.15
N LEU A 639 25.73 -15.29 22.17
CA LEU A 639 25.37 -14.33 23.20
C LEU A 639 25.09 -12.93 22.61
N ILE A 640 25.86 -12.49 21.61
CA ILE A 640 25.58 -11.25 20.88
C ILE A 640 24.22 -11.33 20.15
N SER A 641 23.92 -12.46 19.51
CA SER A 641 22.64 -12.70 18.81
C SER A 641 21.45 -12.71 19.79
N LEU A 642 21.59 -13.38 20.92
CA LEU A 642 20.62 -13.42 22.01
C LEU A 642 20.40 -12.04 22.62
N HIS A 643 21.47 -11.29 22.89
CA HIS A 643 21.38 -9.91 23.38
C HIS A 643 20.57 -9.02 22.43
N ARG A 644 20.78 -9.12 21.11
CA ARG A 644 19.95 -8.39 20.12
C ARG A 644 18.48 -8.83 20.16
N THR A 645 18.23 -10.12 20.37
CA THR A 645 16.87 -10.68 20.54
C THR A 645 16.21 -10.14 21.81
N MET A 646 16.95 -9.95 22.90
CA MET A 646 16.44 -9.32 24.12
C MET A 646 16.02 -7.87 23.86
N ARG A 647 16.81 -7.10 23.10
CA ARG A 647 16.44 -5.73 22.70
C ARG A 647 15.13 -5.69 21.91
N PHE A 648 14.93 -6.65 21.01
CA PHE A 648 13.65 -6.80 20.31
C PHE A 648 12.51 -7.10 21.29
N THR A 649 12.71 -8.07 22.18
CA THR A 649 11.70 -8.50 23.15
C THR A 649 11.26 -7.36 24.06
N ILE A 650 12.22 -6.57 24.57
CA ILE A 650 11.96 -5.37 25.38
C ILE A 650 11.16 -4.35 24.58
N ALA A 651 11.63 -3.98 23.38
CA ALA A 651 10.94 -2.99 22.54
C ALA A 651 9.51 -3.44 22.16
N PHE A 652 9.32 -4.73 21.90
CA PHE A 652 8.03 -5.30 21.54
C PHE A 652 7.07 -5.28 22.73
N LEU A 653 7.47 -5.79 23.90
CA LEU A 653 6.61 -5.84 25.09
C LEU A 653 6.34 -4.44 25.65
N ASP A 654 7.29 -3.52 25.59
CA ASP A 654 7.06 -2.11 25.95
C ASP A 654 6.15 -1.39 24.95
N GLY A 655 6.21 -1.76 23.67
CA GLY A 655 5.25 -1.33 22.66
C GLY A 655 3.84 -1.83 22.97
N ILE A 656 3.68 -3.11 23.30
CA ILE A 656 2.39 -3.69 23.73
C ILE A 656 1.87 -2.96 24.96
N ARG A 657 2.71 -2.73 25.97
CA ARG A 657 2.33 -2.03 27.21
C ARG A 657 1.75 -0.64 26.95
N ARG A 658 2.33 0.12 26.01
CA ARG A 658 1.94 1.52 25.72
C ARG A 658 0.86 1.66 24.66
N ALA A 659 0.69 0.69 23.78
CA ALA A 659 -0.22 0.79 22.67
C ALA A 659 -1.69 0.74 23.11
N ASP A 660 -2.53 1.46 22.37
CA ASP A 660 -3.98 1.37 22.52
C ASP A 660 -4.47 -0.07 22.26
N PRO A 661 -5.49 -0.58 22.95
CA PRO A 661 -6.01 -1.93 22.73
C PRO A 661 -6.43 -2.24 21.29
N SER A 662 -6.75 -1.23 20.47
CA SER A 662 -7.07 -1.37 19.04
C SER A 662 -5.84 -1.48 18.13
N THR A 663 -4.64 -1.19 18.63
CA THR A 663 -3.41 -1.25 17.84
C THR A 663 -3.04 -2.69 17.55
N GLU A 664 -2.85 -3.02 16.27
CA GLU A 664 -2.43 -4.37 15.89
C GLU A 664 -1.02 -4.69 16.41
N SER A 665 -0.88 -5.84 17.07
CA SER A 665 0.41 -6.36 17.54
C SER A 665 1.42 -6.57 16.41
N SER A 666 0.94 -6.81 15.18
CA SER A 666 1.77 -6.92 13.99
C SER A 666 2.54 -5.63 13.68
N THR A 667 1.91 -4.47 13.90
CA THR A 667 2.52 -3.14 13.71
C THR A 667 3.61 -2.91 14.75
N ILE A 668 3.28 -3.18 16.02
CA ILE A 668 4.21 -3.04 17.15
C ILE A 668 5.44 -3.95 16.95
N ALA A 669 5.23 -5.19 16.50
CA ALA A 669 6.31 -6.14 16.22
C ALA A 669 7.23 -5.66 15.09
N ARG A 670 6.69 -5.09 14.01
CA ARG A 670 7.49 -4.52 12.91
C ARG A 670 8.34 -3.34 13.38
N GLU A 671 7.78 -2.45 14.18
CA GLU A 671 8.50 -1.29 14.74
C GLU A 671 9.62 -1.74 15.69
N ALA A 672 9.31 -2.65 16.61
CA ALA A 672 10.28 -3.23 17.52
C ALA A 672 11.42 -3.91 16.75
N TYR A 673 11.10 -4.69 15.71
CA TYR A 673 12.08 -5.33 14.84
C TYR A 673 12.98 -4.32 14.12
N ALA A 674 12.38 -3.29 13.51
CA ALA A 674 13.09 -2.22 12.80
C ALA A 674 14.07 -1.48 13.72
N ALA A 675 13.66 -1.19 14.96
CA ALA A 675 14.46 -0.47 15.95
C ALA A 675 15.59 -1.32 16.58
N SER A 676 15.54 -2.65 16.46
CA SER A 676 16.45 -3.56 17.17
C SER A 676 17.29 -4.44 16.23
N VAL A 677 16.77 -5.61 15.87
CA VAL A 677 17.50 -6.68 15.19
C VAL A 677 17.68 -6.38 13.71
N ALA A 678 16.78 -5.63 13.07
CA ALA A 678 16.78 -5.40 11.63
C ALA A 678 18.10 -4.85 11.08
N ARG A 679 18.78 -3.95 11.80
CA ARG A 679 20.06 -3.37 11.38
C ARG A 679 21.21 -4.38 11.27
N HIS A 680 21.06 -5.54 11.91
CA HIS A 680 22.02 -6.64 11.89
C HIS A 680 21.66 -7.73 10.88
N HIS A 681 20.51 -7.61 10.22
CA HIS A 681 20.03 -8.55 9.22
C HIS A 681 20.30 -8.03 7.81
N ASN A 682 20.68 -8.95 6.91
CA ASN A 682 20.77 -8.63 5.49
C ASN A 682 19.37 -8.29 4.93
N TRP A 683 19.33 -7.71 3.73
CA TRP A 683 18.07 -7.27 3.11
C TRP A 683 17.02 -8.40 3.03
N ALA A 684 17.43 -9.61 2.64
CA ALA A 684 16.51 -10.74 2.51
C ALA A 684 15.89 -11.15 3.85
N THR A 685 16.74 -11.27 4.86
CA THR A 685 16.33 -11.59 6.24
C THR A 685 15.42 -10.49 6.81
N ARG A 686 15.68 -9.21 6.49
CA ARG A 686 14.80 -8.10 6.89
C ARG A 686 13.41 -8.19 6.28
N LYS A 687 13.32 -8.44 4.98
CA LYS A 687 12.04 -8.57 4.29
C LYS A 687 11.25 -9.75 4.81
N MET A 688 11.92 -10.90 4.97
CA MET A 688 11.29 -12.06 5.57
C MET A 688 10.81 -11.78 6.98
N SER A 689 11.68 -11.31 7.87
CA SER A 689 11.31 -11.02 9.26
C SER A 689 10.15 -10.01 9.32
N SER A 690 10.16 -8.96 8.49
CA SER A 690 9.07 -7.99 8.41
C SER A 690 7.74 -8.60 7.96
N ALA A 691 7.78 -9.58 7.05
CA ALA A 691 6.61 -10.36 6.65
C ALA A 691 6.13 -11.27 7.80
N LEU A 692 7.06 -11.94 8.49
CA LEU A 692 6.76 -12.79 9.66
C LEU A 692 6.08 -12.02 10.78
N MET A 693 6.47 -10.76 11.02
CA MET A 693 5.82 -9.90 12.02
C MET A 693 4.33 -9.66 11.70
N GLY A 694 3.90 -9.82 10.44
CA GLY A 694 2.49 -9.82 10.05
C GLY A 694 1.69 -11.01 10.59
N SER A 695 2.36 -12.08 11.00
CA SER A 695 1.75 -13.31 11.52
C SER A 695 1.84 -13.43 13.04
N VAL A 696 2.21 -12.34 13.74
CA VAL A 696 2.24 -12.27 15.20
C VAL A 696 0.79 -12.26 15.72
N PRO A 697 0.47 -13.05 16.76
CA PRO A 697 -0.89 -13.08 17.32
C PRO A 697 -1.36 -11.73 17.86
N GLY A 698 -2.66 -11.59 18.07
CA GLY A 698 -3.22 -10.40 18.71
C GLY A 698 -2.80 -10.28 20.19
N ARG A 699 -2.84 -9.05 20.74
CA ARG A 699 -2.44 -8.74 22.13
C ARG A 699 -3.00 -9.72 23.15
N ARG A 700 -4.29 -10.04 23.09
CA ARG A 700 -4.96 -10.93 24.05
C ARG A 700 -4.31 -12.32 24.08
N GLU A 701 -3.95 -12.84 22.92
CA GLU A 701 -3.32 -14.16 22.79
C GLU A 701 -1.88 -14.12 23.29
N ILE A 702 -1.12 -13.08 22.92
CA ILE A 702 0.25 -12.86 23.43
C ILE A 702 0.25 -12.80 24.96
N MET A 703 -0.58 -11.94 25.54
CA MET A 703 -0.65 -11.77 27.00
C MET A 703 -1.22 -13.00 27.70
N GLY A 704 -2.19 -13.67 27.10
CA GLY A 704 -2.72 -14.94 27.61
C GLY A 704 -1.65 -16.03 27.70
N SER A 705 -0.81 -16.18 26.66
CA SER A 705 0.31 -17.13 26.67
C SER A 705 1.39 -16.75 27.69
N LEU A 706 1.73 -15.46 27.80
CA LEU A 706 2.71 -14.96 28.78
C LEU A 706 2.29 -15.21 30.23
N LEU A 707 1.07 -14.80 30.58
CA LEU A 707 0.55 -14.94 31.94
C LEU A 707 0.34 -16.41 32.33
N LYS A 708 -0.05 -17.26 31.37
CA LYS A 708 -0.18 -18.70 31.59
C LYS A 708 1.17 -19.36 31.95
N GLN A 709 2.26 -18.92 31.32
CA GLN A 709 3.59 -19.42 31.64
C GLN A 709 4.12 -18.90 32.97
N ASP A 710 3.82 -17.65 33.29
CA ASP A 710 4.32 -17.00 34.50
C ASP A 710 3.63 -17.49 35.78
N GLY A 711 2.43 -18.05 35.64
CA GLY A 711 1.56 -18.53 36.71
C GLY A 711 0.36 -17.61 36.88
N ASN A 712 -0.85 -18.19 36.85
CA ASN A 712 -2.11 -17.45 36.93
C ASN A 712 -2.24 -16.71 38.30
N GLY A 713 -1.84 -15.45 38.37
CA GLY A 713 -1.94 -14.67 39.61
C GLY A 713 -1.52 -13.20 39.53
N VAL A 714 -0.74 -12.81 38.51
CA VAL A 714 -0.27 -11.43 38.34
C VAL A 714 -1.08 -10.72 37.25
N GLY A 715 -1.44 -9.46 37.48
CA GLY A 715 -2.13 -8.64 36.47
C GLY A 715 -1.20 -8.30 35.29
N GLU A 716 -1.77 -8.08 34.10
CA GLU A 716 -1.03 -7.80 32.86
C GLU A 716 0.02 -6.68 33.03
N ALA A 717 -0.37 -5.57 33.67
CA ALA A 717 0.50 -4.41 33.89
C ALA A 717 1.66 -4.73 34.85
N GLU A 718 1.36 -5.39 35.97
CA GLU A 718 2.37 -5.76 36.97
C GLU A 718 3.38 -6.76 36.41
N PHE A 719 2.91 -7.72 35.59
CA PHE A 719 3.77 -8.65 34.87
C PHE A 719 4.72 -7.90 33.92
N LEU A 720 4.18 -7.03 33.06
CA LEU A 720 4.96 -6.30 32.06
C LEU A 720 6.01 -5.38 32.71
N ASP A 721 5.63 -4.64 33.75
CA ASP A 721 6.57 -3.75 34.45
C ASP A 721 7.70 -4.55 35.12
N GLY A 722 7.36 -5.66 35.79
CA GLY A 722 8.32 -6.53 36.45
C GLY A 722 9.27 -7.24 35.48
N TYR A 723 8.77 -7.66 34.31
CA TYR A 723 9.57 -8.25 33.24
C TYR A 723 10.50 -7.20 32.62
N LEU A 724 9.96 -6.07 32.17
CA LEU A 724 10.70 -5.03 31.45
C LEU A 724 11.83 -4.45 32.30
N GLN A 725 11.58 -4.19 33.59
CA GLN A 725 12.60 -3.69 34.50
C GLN A 725 13.84 -4.60 34.56
N ARG A 726 13.63 -5.92 34.70
CA ARG A 726 14.72 -6.90 34.81
C ARG A 726 15.40 -7.18 33.47
N ALA A 727 14.61 -7.27 32.41
CA ALA A 727 15.12 -7.43 31.06
C ALA A 727 16.05 -6.26 30.68
N GLU A 728 15.72 -5.04 31.12
CA GLU A 728 16.55 -3.86 30.88
C GLU A 728 17.87 -3.90 31.67
N ILE A 729 17.85 -4.32 32.95
CA ILE A 729 19.07 -4.54 33.74
C ILE A 729 19.97 -5.60 33.09
N LEU A 730 19.38 -6.72 32.64
CA LEU A 730 20.09 -7.76 31.91
C LEU A 730 20.71 -7.20 30.62
N ARG A 731 19.94 -6.44 29.83
CA ARG A 731 20.39 -5.79 28.61
C ARG A 731 21.60 -4.88 28.88
N GLU A 732 21.50 -3.98 29.85
CA GLU A 732 22.56 -3.03 30.20
C GLU A 732 23.84 -3.74 30.66
N ARG A 733 23.71 -4.80 31.46
CA ARG A 733 24.85 -5.58 31.91
C ARG A 733 25.50 -6.35 30.76
N SER A 734 24.72 -6.97 29.88
CA SER A 734 25.22 -7.59 28.65
C SER A 734 25.88 -6.57 27.73
N ASP A 735 25.33 -5.36 27.57
CA ASP A 735 25.93 -4.26 26.80
C ASP A 735 27.30 -3.88 27.38
N SER A 736 27.43 -3.78 28.71
CA SER A 736 28.73 -3.48 29.34
C SER A 736 29.76 -4.61 29.17
N ILE A 737 29.34 -5.88 29.08
CA ILE A 737 30.25 -7.01 28.91
C ILE A 737 30.68 -7.10 27.45
N LEU A 738 29.72 -7.14 26.53
CA LEU A 738 29.96 -7.33 25.11
C LEU A 738 30.48 -6.07 24.40
N GLY A 739 30.26 -4.88 24.95
CA GLY A 739 30.75 -3.62 24.39
C GLY A 739 32.16 -3.24 24.83
N LYS A 740 32.68 -3.85 25.90
CA LYS A 740 34.10 -3.72 26.32
C LYS A 740 35.01 -4.74 25.64
N GLU A 741 34.41 -5.78 25.08
CA GLU A 741 35.09 -6.90 24.42
C GLU A 741 35.21 -6.69 22.91
#